data_AF-A0A9E2C166-F1
#
_entry.id   AF-A0A9E2C166-F1
#
_cell.length_a   1.000
_cell.length_b   1.000
_cell.length_c   1.000
_cell.angle_alpha   90.00
_cell.angle_beta   90.00
_cell.angle_gamma   90.00
#
_symmetry.space_group_name_H-M   'P 1'
#
loop_
_entity.id
_entity.type
_entity.pdbx_description
1 polymer ?
#
loop_
_entity_poly.entity_id
_entity_poly.type
_entity_poly.pdbx_seq_one_letter_code
_entity_poly.pdbx_strand_id
1 'polypeptide(L)'
;MIGATSKTIGRSGSATVITAIFLLGITLSGTADTIQFDNNWGEAGFNLISHDGSGVEIVFSVPEMALLDQIIDGEMMQWVQIPGVFLPNDAGAPDLPFASRYIAIPEGASASVEIVAAQTEVLQGLNIAPAPPIPAENDDRPPVFVKDPDIYNHNGYFPEEAVLLSDVMQMRGVDVVILRVSPFQYNPVTQELVVYKDIRVNVSFQGGGSQFGEERLRSRYWEPILKQNLLNYSSLPQVDFNKIPPQTDEENVEYIIIVEDDPMYIAWADTIKQWRIQQGISTGIATTTEIGSNSATAIQSWLITAYYTWTTPPVAALIIGDYAPDFGTGGIATMTWNGGYDQCISDNMYADVNVDNLPEFAIARITAQNEAELERTIHKFLDYERTPPTAPNFYDQPVIAGGWQDERWFILCTEVIYGYLETVLGKHPVREYAIYQGTPGTFWSTNSNTWMITNYFGPTGLGYIPVNSSHLTDWGGNASRINADLNSGAFIMQHRDHGYEGGWGEPDYSSNDLYNLNNDMLPFVFSTNCLTGKYDAPSPCFAENFHRMEQGCLGIIAATEVSYSFVNDAYQWGVYDAMWPDFDPGYGDPDQANLRTCFGNASGKWYLQASSWPSNPGSKAITHHLFHHHGDAFTTLYSEVPQNLAVTHQPILFAGHDNFTVTADEGSVIALTTNGEIIGLADGTGGPQAIPIAPQLPGSDLIVTVTKPNHYRYIDELPIVTESPNYVIFYALVINDGSGNANGELDLGETVTLDFAVQNMGTADATNIDVSITSEDEYVTIIDGDETYAFIASGARVRATDAFEIQASTDIPDNHILAFTMTATDGDSIWISPFNIAAIAPEVIYDGLTVDDANANANGQLDPGETADFIVAMENSGSGDAGEVTFTMGCDEPLITLGDAVTLPEIAAGATEDVLFTGISADAEISQGDTILFWVAMEGVSGYTAVDSFTVIIGDYRYNPTGPDAYGYYAIDSYDGEDGYVYDWLEISPSMGGVGADLNLTTGEAVMVDLPFGFQFYGQFFDQITVCAHGWVAFGEVSTFFPNNTYLPFAVPPDNFVAGFWDDLDPGMAGIICTAYDPNNNCFIIEWYFIPHASSIMDYECFQILLLDPNVYQTASGDGEIVVQYHTVSDRDNLCTVGIENADATDAIQYLFNDTYDSKAMPLEGGLAVKFTTNDPAVGVAGEGLAHGLPQEYNLGQNYPNPF
;
A
#
# COMPACT_ATOMS: atom_id res chain seq x y z
N MET A 1 24.25 28.78 42.94
CA MET A 1 24.83 28.93 44.31
C MET A 1 23.97 28.12 45.26
N ILE A 2 24.58 27.44 46.25
CA ILE A 2 24.06 26.32 47.08
C ILE A 2 24.31 24.98 46.36
N GLY A 3 25.13 24.02 46.81
CA GLY A 3 25.91 23.87 48.05
C GLY A 3 25.99 22.38 48.43
N ALA A 4 26.91 21.63 47.79
CA ALA A 4 27.11 20.19 48.03
C ALA A 4 27.92 19.93 49.32
N THR A 5 27.50 18.92 50.10
CA THR A 5 28.30 18.35 51.19
C THR A 5 28.56 16.87 50.92
N SER A 6 29.84 16.52 50.71
CA SER A 6 30.32 15.14 50.68
C SER A 6 30.65 14.63 52.08
N LYS A 7 30.44 13.34 52.32
CA LYS A 7 30.99 12.60 53.47
C LYS A 7 31.63 11.31 53.00
N THR A 8 32.90 11.17 53.34
CA THR A 8 33.79 10.02 53.14
C THR A 8 33.72 9.03 54.32
N ILE A 9 34.32 7.84 54.14
CA ILE A 9 34.82 6.80 55.07
C ILE A 9 34.17 5.44 54.72
N GLY A 10 34.83 4.29 54.56
CA GLY A 10 36.22 3.85 54.73
C GLY A 10 36.29 2.31 54.63
N ARG A 11 37.44 1.78 54.18
CA ARG A 11 37.75 0.35 53.89
C ARG A 11 37.94 -0.55 55.11
N SER A 12 37.60 -1.83 54.97
CA SER A 12 38.31 -3.05 55.46
C SER A 12 37.67 -4.28 54.77
N GLY A 13 38.31 -5.37 54.33
CA GLY A 13 39.65 -5.92 54.44
C GLY A 13 39.56 -7.45 54.30
N SER A 14 40.13 -8.00 53.21
CA SER A 14 40.75 -9.34 53.07
C SER A 14 39.91 -10.63 53.06
N ALA A 15 39.95 -11.37 51.94
CA ALA A 15 40.53 -12.73 51.86
C ALA A 15 40.67 -13.21 50.40
N THR A 16 41.90 -13.60 50.05
CA THR A 16 42.34 -14.15 48.77
C THR A 16 42.01 -15.63 48.65
N VAL A 17 41.39 -16.06 47.54
CA VAL A 17 41.51 -17.43 47.00
C VAL A 17 41.84 -17.31 45.52
N ILE A 18 43.00 -17.84 45.16
CA ILE A 18 43.54 -17.92 43.81
C ILE A 18 42.87 -19.12 43.13
N THR A 19 42.18 -18.91 42.02
CA THR A 19 41.90 -19.97 41.03
C THR A 19 42.08 -19.35 39.66
N ALA A 20 43.15 -19.77 38.98
CA ALA A 20 43.52 -19.31 37.65
C ALA A 20 42.55 -19.90 36.62
N ILE A 21 41.74 -19.05 36.02
CA ILE A 21 41.04 -19.29 34.76
C ILE A 21 41.53 -18.17 33.83
N PHE A 22 42.04 -18.55 32.67
CA PHE A 22 42.42 -17.63 31.60
C PHE A 22 41.16 -16.89 31.12
N LEU A 23 40.85 -15.74 31.72
CA LEU A 23 39.97 -14.73 31.16
C LEU A 23 40.87 -13.78 30.36
N LEU A 24 40.70 -13.75 29.04
CA LEU A 24 41.10 -12.61 28.23
C LEU A 24 40.06 -11.50 28.46
N GLY A 25 40.05 -10.94 29.67
CA GLY A 25 39.26 -9.76 29.97
C GLY A 25 39.97 -8.55 29.39
N ILE A 26 39.47 -8.01 28.29
CA ILE A 26 39.84 -6.69 27.81
C ILE A 26 39.22 -5.69 28.79
N THR A 27 39.99 -5.27 29.79
CA THR A 27 39.68 -4.07 30.57
C THR A 27 40.16 -2.86 29.77
N LEU A 28 39.33 -2.33 28.89
CA LEU A 28 39.53 -1.00 28.29
C LEU A 28 39.03 0.04 29.29
N SER A 29 39.95 0.64 30.01
CA SER A 29 39.75 1.98 30.59
C SER A 29 40.55 2.94 29.74
N GLY A 30 40.06 3.23 28.53
CA GLY A 30 40.52 4.35 27.73
C GLY A 30 39.99 5.63 28.36
N THR A 31 40.88 6.56 28.71
CA THR A 31 40.50 7.93 29.03
C THR A 31 40.10 8.60 27.72
N ALA A 32 38.81 8.90 27.52
CA ALA A 32 38.40 9.74 26.40
C ALA A 32 38.97 11.15 26.60
N ASP A 33 39.78 11.62 25.65
CA ASP A 33 40.23 13.01 25.64
C ASP A 33 39.11 13.84 24.98
N THR A 34 38.33 14.54 25.80
CA THR A 34 37.33 15.50 25.32
C THR A 34 38.02 16.80 24.90
N ILE A 35 37.74 17.24 23.68
CA ILE A 35 38.21 18.48 23.10
C ILE A 35 37.04 19.45 23.07
N GLN A 36 37.20 20.59 23.74
CA GLN A 36 36.20 21.66 23.79
C GLN A 36 36.60 22.76 22.82
N PHE A 37 35.64 23.25 22.04
CA PHE A 37 35.83 24.32 21.09
C PHE A 37 35.13 25.58 21.60
N ASP A 38 35.88 26.68 21.75
CA ASP A 38 35.33 27.96 22.18
C ASP A 38 34.92 28.82 20.97
N ASN A 39 33.92 29.68 21.16
CA ASN A 39 33.42 30.68 20.20
C ASN A 39 32.72 30.11 18.95
N ASN A 40 31.92 29.05 19.12
CA ASN A 40 31.01 28.56 18.09
C ASN A 40 29.99 29.63 17.65
N TRP A 41 29.52 29.51 16.40
CA TRP A 41 28.56 30.43 15.80
C TRP A 41 27.11 30.15 16.18
N GLY A 42 26.77 28.89 16.52
CA GLY A 42 25.43 28.46 16.91
C GLY A 42 25.45 27.40 18.02
N GLU A 43 24.28 26.84 18.30
CA GLU A 43 24.12 25.67 19.18
C GLU A 43 24.61 24.39 18.48
N ALA A 44 24.81 23.32 19.24
CA ALA A 44 25.28 22.06 18.66
C ALA A 44 24.35 21.57 17.54
N GLY A 45 24.90 21.16 16.41
CA GLY A 45 24.12 20.68 15.26
C GLY A 45 23.64 21.81 14.34
N PHE A 46 22.47 21.64 13.72
CA PHE A 46 21.93 22.53 12.69
C PHE A 46 21.27 23.78 13.30
N ASN A 47 21.61 24.95 12.74
CA ASN A 47 21.02 26.24 13.10
C ASN A 47 20.58 26.96 11.82
N LEU A 48 19.27 27.16 11.64
CA LEU A 48 18.72 27.93 10.53
C LEU A 48 18.94 29.43 10.75
N ILE A 49 19.66 30.10 9.84
CA ILE A 49 19.99 31.54 9.95
C ILE A 49 18.99 32.40 9.19
N SER A 50 18.68 32.01 7.95
CA SER A 50 17.70 32.68 7.11
C SER A 50 17.20 31.74 6.02
N HIS A 51 15.98 31.97 5.55
CA HIS A 51 15.39 31.27 4.42
C HIS A 51 14.48 32.21 3.64
N ASP A 52 14.44 32.06 2.32
CA ASP A 52 13.47 32.68 1.43
C ASP A 52 13.28 31.83 0.16
N GLY A 53 12.55 32.34 -0.83
CA GLY A 53 12.31 31.62 -2.09
C GLY A 53 13.55 31.41 -2.97
N SER A 54 14.71 31.96 -2.61
CA SER A 54 15.97 31.83 -3.37
C SER A 54 17.00 30.93 -2.70
N GLY A 55 16.83 30.62 -1.42
CA GLY A 55 17.74 29.73 -0.72
C GLY A 55 17.60 29.72 0.80
N VAL A 56 18.46 28.93 1.42
CA VAL A 56 18.52 28.70 2.87
C VAL A 56 19.97 28.84 3.33
N GLU A 57 20.19 29.60 4.39
CA GLU A 57 21.49 29.75 5.03
C GLU A 57 21.49 29.10 6.41
N ILE A 58 22.48 28.23 6.64
CA ILE A 58 22.55 27.36 7.81
C ILE A 58 23.95 27.45 8.42
N VAL A 59 24.02 27.36 9.75
CA VAL A 59 25.26 27.11 10.48
C VAL A 59 25.16 25.76 11.16
N PHE A 60 26.16 24.91 10.96
CA PHE A 60 26.36 23.70 11.74
C PHE A 60 27.53 23.88 12.69
N SER A 61 27.32 23.63 13.99
CA SER A 61 28.32 23.88 15.03
C SER A 61 28.63 22.62 15.85
N VAL A 62 29.92 22.42 16.13
CA VAL A 62 30.47 21.37 17.00
C VAL A 62 31.17 22.05 18.17
N PRO A 63 30.50 22.22 19.33
CA PRO A 63 31.09 22.86 20.49
C PRO A 63 32.05 21.93 21.26
N GLU A 64 31.88 20.62 21.13
CA GLU A 64 32.74 19.63 21.74
C GLU A 64 32.86 18.39 20.87
N MET A 65 34.00 17.72 20.97
CA MET A 65 34.20 16.38 20.46
C MET A 65 34.99 15.53 21.45
N ALA A 66 35.02 14.22 21.23
CA ALA A 66 35.95 13.34 21.93
C ALA A 66 36.69 12.40 20.97
N LEU A 67 37.86 11.93 21.41
CA LEU A 67 38.62 10.87 20.76
C LEU A 67 38.71 9.67 21.70
N LEU A 68 38.38 8.49 21.17
CA LEU A 68 38.42 7.24 21.92
C LEU A 68 39.43 6.28 21.31
N ASP A 69 40.43 5.89 22.09
CA ASP A 69 41.39 4.85 21.69
C ASP A 69 40.79 3.45 21.83
N GLN A 70 40.96 2.63 20.80
CA GLN A 70 40.48 1.26 20.72
C GLN A 70 41.52 0.33 20.13
N ILE A 71 41.51 -0.93 20.57
CA ILE A 71 42.38 -1.97 20.02
C ILE A 71 41.54 -2.85 19.11
N ILE A 72 41.72 -2.71 17.80
CA ILE A 72 41.04 -3.50 16.76
C ILE A 72 42.10 -4.37 16.09
N ASP A 73 41.92 -5.69 16.12
CA ASP A 73 42.87 -6.68 15.58
C ASP A 73 44.34 -6.48 16.05
N GLY A 74 44.52 -5.96 17.26
CA GLY A 74 45.84 -5.69 17.86
C GLY A 74 46.47 -4.35 17.42
N GLU A 75 45.79 -3.57 16.59
CA GLU A 75 46.16 -2.21 16.19
C GLU A 75 45.42 -1.18 17.05
N MET A 76 46.12 -0.13 17.51
CA MET A 76 45.48 1.01 18.19
C MET A 76 44.87 1.94 17.14
N MET A 77 43.57 2.14 17.21
CA MET A 77 42.79 3.02 16.34
C MET A 77 41.98 4.02 17.19
N GLN A 78 41.45 5.06 16.55
CA GLN A 78 40.61 6.07 17.18
C GLN A 78 39.20 6.13 16.58
N TRP A 79 38.21 6.41 17.43
CA TRP A 79 36.89 6.89 17.01
C TRP A 79 36.71 8.37 17.32
N VAL A 80 36.01 9.07 16.42
CA VAL A 80 35.68 10.50 16.55
C VAL A 80 34.27 10.65 17.09
N GLN A 81 34.08 11.59 18.01
CA GLN A 81 32.85 11.66 18.78
C GLN A 81 32.20 13.05 18.81
N ILE A 82 30.90 13.13 18.52
CA ILE A 82 30.03 14.29 18.82
C ILE A 82 28.65 13.80 19.33
N PRO A 83 27.91 14.59 20.11
CA PRO A 83 26.55 14.25 20.52
C PRO A 83 25.56 14.17 19.33
N GLY A 84 24.70 13.15 19.30
CA GLY A 84 23.61 12.96 18.33
C GLY A 84 23.27 11.48 18.07
N VAL A 85 22.22 11.24 17.28
CA VAL A 85 21.85 9.90 16.78
C VAL A 85 22.54 9.66 15.44
N PHE A 86 23.47 8.70 15.42
CA PHE A 86 24.27 8.40 14.23
C PHE A 86 24.36 6.89 14.02
N LEU A 87 23.98 6.46 12.82
CA LEU A 87 24.29 5.11 12.32
C LEU A 87 25.75 5.06 11.85
N PRO A 88 26.40 3.88 11.89
CA PRO A 88 27.75 3.70 11.34
C PRO A 88 27.81 4.13 9.87
N ASN A 89 28.99 4.53 9.39
CA ASN A 89 29.20 4.76 7.95
C ASN A 89 29.16 3.44 7.16
N ASP A 90 29.23 3.54 5.83
CA ASP A 90 29.31 2.36 4.98
C ASP A 90 30.50 1.47 5.37
N ALA A 91 30.26 0.15 5.38
CA ALA A 91 31.22 -0.83 5.88
C ALA A 91 32.59 -0.65 5.23
N GLY A 92 33.61 -0.48 6.06
CA GLY A 92 35.01 -0.33 5.66
C GLY A 92 35.48 1.11 5.42
N ALA A 93 34.58 2.08 5.33
CA ALA A 93 34.94 3.51 5.32
C ALA A 93 35.32 4.01 6.73
N PRO A 94 36.12 5.08 6.89
CA PRO A 94 36.34 5.72 8.19
C PRO A 94 35.02 6.06 8.90
N ASP A 95 34.85 5.59 10.13
CA ASP A 95 33.63 5.79 10.91
C ASP A 95 33.63 7.18 11.55
N LEU A 96 33.07 8.15 10.81
CA LEU A 96 33.03 9.56 11.16
C LEU A 96 31.57 10.02 11.27
N PRO A 97 31.15 10.65 12.39
CA PRO A 97 29.79 11.16 12.53
C PRO A 97 29.52 12.30 11.55
N PHE A 98 28.32 12.29 10.98
CA PHE A 98 27.77 13.38 10.20
C PHE A 98 26.25 13.45 10.41
N ALA A 99 25.68 14.64 10.26
CA ALA A 99 24.25 14.86 10.46
C ALA A 99 23.60 15.30 9.15
N SER A 100 22.34 14.92 8.96
CA SER A 100 21.59 15.29 7.77
C SER A 100 20.15 15.70 8.09
N ARG A 101 19.59 16.60 7.28
CA ARG A 101 18.23 17.13 7.44
C ARG A 101 17.60 17.49 6.10
N TYR A 102 16.27 17.42 6.03
CA TYR A 102 15.54 17.88 4.84
C TYR A 102 15.44 19.39 4.78
N ILE A 103 15.52 19.90 3.56
CA ILE A 103 15.25 21.28 3.19
C ILE A 103 14.18 21.25 2.10
N ALA A 104 13.04 21.89 2.34
CA ALA A 104 12.06 22.13 1.31
C ALA A 104 12.59 23.14 0.29
N ILE A 105 12.35 22.87 -0.98
CA ILE A 105 12.73 23.73 -2.10
C ILE A 105 11.49 24.13 -2.92
N PRO A 106 11.54 25.22 -3.70
CA PRO A 106 10.43 25.58 -4.57
C PRO A 106 10.18 24.51 -5.65
N GLU A 107 8.91 24.34 -6.03
CA GLU A 107 8.47 23.35 -7.01
C GLU A 107 9.25 23.46 -8.33
N GLY A 108 9.84 22.35 -8.76
CA GLY A 108 10.64 22.25 -9.99
C GLY A 108 11.98 22.99 -9.94
N ALA A 109 12.43 23.42 -8.76
CA ALA A 109 13.77 23.98 -8.57
C ALA A 109 14.81 22.86 -8.40
N SER A 110 16.07 23.17 -8.71
CA SER A 110 17.22 22.41 -8.24
C SER A 110 17.92 23.16 -7.12
N ALA A 111 18.70 22.44 -6.30
CA ALA A 111 19.47 23.02 -5.22
C ALA A 111 20.97 22.84 -5.44
N SER A 112 21.75 23.82 -5.02
CA SER A 112 23.21 23.75 -4.97
C SER A 112 23.71 24.25 -3.63
N VAL A 113 24.74 23.64 -3.07
CA VAL A 113 25.31 24.03 -1.77
C VAL A 113 26.72 24.60 -1.93
N GLU A 114 27.02 25.65 -1.16
CA GLU A 114 28.37 26.17 -1.00
C GLU A 114 28.72 26.40 0.47
N ILE A 115 29.98 26.18 0.83
CA ILE A 115 30.51 26.57 2.13
C ILE A 115 30.90 28.04 2.07
N VAL A 116 30.14 28.89 2.77
CA VAL A 116 30.37 30.34 2.82
C VAL A 116 31.53 30.68 3.74
N ALA A 117 31.61 29.99 4.87
CA ALA A 117 32.67 30.17 5.86
C ALA A 117 32.82 28.91 6.73
N ALA A 118 34.02 28.66 7.22
CA ALA A 118 34.28 27.58 8.17
C ALA A 118 35.34 27.99 9.20
N GLN A 119 35.21 27.46 10.42
CA GLN A 119 36.27 27.46 11.42
C GLN A 119 36.79 26.03 11.61
N THR A 120 38.07 25.81 11.29
CA THR A 120 38.65 24.46 11.37
C THR A 120 39.75 24.33 12.41
N GLU A 121 39.97 23.09 12.86
CA GLU A 121 41.11 22.63 13.65
C GLU A 121 41.66 21.34 13.03
N VAL A 122 42.97 21.13 13.07
CA VAL A 122 43.62 19.98 12.43
C VAL A 122 44.34 19.15 13.48
N LEU A 123 43.95 17.88 13.59
CA LEU A 123 44.55 16.89 14.48
C LEU A 123 45.41 15.93 13.64
N GLN A 124 46.59 15.56 14.15
CA GLN A 124 47.56 14.72 13.43
C GLN A 124 47.90 13.44 14.21
N GLY A 125 48.30 12.40 13.47
CA GLY A 125 48.70 11.12 14.03
C GLY A 125 47.52 10.26 14.48
N LEU A 126 46.34 10.48 13.90
CA LEU A 126 45.14 9.69 14.17
C LEU A 126 45.03 8.54 13.18
N ASN A 127 44.72 7.36 13.68
CA ASN A 127 44.44 6.15 12.94
C ASN A 127 42.95 5.82 13.10
N ILE A 128 42.09 6.48 12.34
CA ILE A 128 40.64 6.29 12.47
C ILE A 128 40.25 4.87 12.10
N ALA A 129 39.34 4.28 12.87
CA ALA A 129 38.83 2.93 12.61
C ALA A 129 37.78 2.90 11.48
N PRO A 130 37.69 1.78 10.73
CA PRO A 130 36.64 1.61 9.74
C PRO A 130 35.29 1.31 10.40
N ALA A 131 34.20 1.67 9.73
CA ALA A 131 32.85 1.30 10.15
C ALA A 131 32.64 -0.21 9.92
N PRO A 132 32.07 -0.94 10.90
CA PRO A 132 31.70 -2.34 10.71
C PRO A 132 30.40 -2.45 9.89
N PRO A 133 30.12 -3.60 9.25
CA PRO A 133 28.82 -3.84 8.63
C PRO A 133 27.70 -3.84 9.67
N ILE A 134 26.52 -3.34 9.28
CA ILE A 134 25.29 -3.45 10.07
C ILE A 134 24.82 -4.91 10.03
N PRO A 135 24.77 -5.62 11.18
CA PRO A 135 24.36 -7.02 11.23
C PRO A 135 22.82 -7.13 11.24
N ALA A 136 22.30 -8.02 10.40
CA ALA A 136 20.91 -8.51 10.51
C ALA A 136 20.66 -9.07 11.91
N GLU A 137 19.42 -9.02 12.41
CA GLU A 137 19.12 -9.46 13.78
C GLU A 137 19.47 -10.93 14.02
N ASN A 138 19.28 -11.80 13.04
CA ASN A 138 19.64 -13.22 13.13
C ASN A 138 21.15 -13.53 12.98
N ASP A 139 22.03 -12.52 12.87
CA ASP A 139 23.48 -12.70 12.73
C ASP A 139 24.25 -12.43 14.05
N ASP A 140 24.61 -13.50 14.76
CA ASP A 140 25.33 -13.42 16.04
C ASP A 140 26.88 -13.36 15.89
N ARG A 141 27.41 -13.16 14.68
CA ARG A 141 28.86 -13.07 14.49
C ARG A 141 29.41 -11.76 15.08
N PRO A 142 30.60 -11.76 15.70
CA PRO A 142 31.24 -10.54 16.16
C PRO A 142 31.45 -9.53 15.02
N PRO A 143 31.34 -8.22 15.28
CA PRO A 143 31.62 -7.19 14.28
C PRO A 143 33.03 -7.34 13.71
N VAL A 144 33.13 -7.25 12.38
CA VAL A 144 34.41 -7.32 11.67
C VAL A 144 34.76 -5.93 11.14
N PHE A 145 35.96 -5.46 11.46
CA PHE A 145 36.45 -4.13 11.11
C PHE A 145 37.46 -4.21 9.97
N VAL A 146 36.98 -4.25 8.73
CA VAL A 146 37.83 -4.36 7.54
C VAL A 146 38.03 -2.99 6.93
N LYS A 147 39.27 -2.48 6.90
CA LYS A 147 39.59 -1.24 6.18
C LYS A 147 39.37 -1.43 4.69
N ASP A 148 38.54 -0.60 4.07
CA ASP A 148 38.44 -0.54 2.61
C ASP A 148 39.79 -0.09 2.03
N PRO A 149 40.49 -0.93 1.25
CA PRO A 149 41.78 -0.58 0.66
C PRO A 149 41.72 0.65 -0.25
N ASP A 150 40.59 0.89 -0.92
CA ASP A 150 40.44 2.01 -1.87
C ASP A 150 40.33 3.35 -1.14
N ILE A 151 39.84 3.36 0.11
CA ILE A 151 39.82 4.56 0.95
C ILE A 151 41.12 4.66 1.75
N TYR A 152 41.51 3.60 2.48
CA TYR A 152 42.62 3.67 3.44
C TYR A 152 44.02 3.77 2.80
N ASN A 153 44.19 3.33 1.56
CA ASN A 153 45.45 3.50 0.82
C ASN A 153 45.45 4.76 -0.06
N HIS A 154 44.33 5.48 -0.16
CA HIS A 154 44.22 6.69 -0.95
C HIS A 154 44.70 7.90 -0.14
N ASN A 155 45.65 8.65 -0.71
CA ASN A 155 46.16 9.88 -0.09
C ASN A 155 45.25 11.07 -0.42
N GLY A 156 44.05 11.07 0.15
CA GLY A 156 43.02 12.10 0.04
C GLY A 156 42.15 12.15 1.28
N TYR A 157 41.27 13.15 1.38
CA TYR A 157 40.34 13.27 2.51
C TYR A 157 39.09 12.43 2.29
N PHE A 158 38.60 11.80 3.35
CA PHE A 158 37.31 11.12 3.43
C PHE A 158 36.42 11.76 4.53
N PRO A 159 35.14 12.04 4.26
CA PRO A 159 34.59 12.18 2.90
C PRO A 159 35.36 13.27 2.13
N GLU A 160 35.37 13.19 0.81
CA GLU A 160 36.05 14.17 -0.05
C GLU A 160 35.43 15.56 0.11
N GLU A 161 34.10 15.62 0.25
CA GLU A 161 33.33 16.84 0.51
C GLU A 161 32.76 16.83 1.93
N ALA A 162 32.90 17.96 2.63
CA ALA A 162 32.37 18.15 3.98
C ALA A 162 30.84 18.39 3.98
N VAL A 163 30.26 18.78 2.84
CA VAL A 163 28.83 19.07 2.70
C VAL A 163 28.33 18.44 1.41
N LEU A 164 27.20 17.74 1.47
CA LEU A 164 26.54 17.13 0.31
C LEU A 164 25.06 17.49 0.29
N LEU A 165 24.49 17.52 -0.91
CA LEU A 165 23.05 17.52 -1.14
C LEU A 165 22.65 16.23 -1.83
N SER A 166 21.47 15.70 -1.49
CA SER A 166 20.84 14.64 -2.29
C SER A 166 20.32 15.19 -3.62
N ASP A 167 19.94 14.26 -4.49
CA ASP A 167 18.99 14.58 -5.55
C ASP A 167 17.65 15.04 -4.96
N VAL A 168 16.84 15.71 -5.79
CA VAL A 168 15.50 16.16 -5.40
C VAL A 168 14.60 14.94 -5.25
N MET A 169 13.84 14.92 -4.16
CA MET A 169 12.80 13.94 -3.84
C MET A 169 11.52 14.69 -3.46
N GLN A 170 10.41 13.97 -3.31
CA GLN A 170 9.14 14.54 -2.88
C GLN A 170 8.69 13.93 -1.57
N MET A 171 8.32 14.77 -0.61
CA MET A 171 7.63 14.36 0.61
C MET A 171 6.20 14.89 0.53
N ARG A 172 5.27 14.02 0.10
CA ARG A 172 3.85 14.36 -0.14
C ARG A 172 3.65 15.70 -0.87
N GLY A 173 4.16 15.77 -2.09
CA GLY A 173 4.02 16.94 -2.97
C GLY A 173 4.89 18.14 -2.61
N VAL A 174 5.74 18.05 -1.58
CA VAL A 174 6.78 19.05 -1.28
C VAL A 174 8.11 18.56 -1.84
N ASP A 175 8.68 19.30 -2.79
CA ASP A 175 10.05 19.04 -3.26
C ASP A 175 11.05 19.29 -2.13
N VAL A 176 11.90 18.31 -1.85
CA VAL A 176 12.90 18.36 -0.78
C VAL A 176 14.26 17.86 -1.24
N VAL A 177 15.30 18.33 -0.56
CA VAL A 177 16.66 17.78 -0.64
C VAL A 177 17.17 17.50 0.76
N ILE A 178 18.02 16.49 0.91
CA ILE A 178 18.73 16.18 2.15
C ILE A 178 20.06 16.93 2.14
N LEU A 179 20.25 17.85 3.09
CA LEU A 179 21.53 18.46 3.36
C LEU A 179 22.29 17.61 4.39
N ARG A 180 23.43 17.06 3.98
CA ARG A 180 24.41 16.40 4.85
C ARG A 180 25.54 17.36 5.20
N VAL A 181 25.88 17.42 6.48
CA VAL A 181 27.08 18.10 6.98
C VAL A 181 27.96 17.09 7.73
N SER A 182 29.16 16.86 7.20
CA SER A 182 30.23 16.12 7.86
C SER A 182 31.19 17.12 8.51
N PRO A 183 31.17 17.28 9.84
CA PRO A 183 32.11 18.15 10.54
C PRO A 183 33.54 17.60 10.58
N PHE A 184 33.79 16.45 9.93
CA PHE A 184 35.08 15.78 9.93
C PHE A 184 35.50 15.39 8.51
N GLN A 185 36.78 15.56 8.21
CA GLN A 185 37.44 15.00 7.03
C GLN A 185 38.77 14.38 7.43
N TYR A 186 38.98 13.11 7.09
CA TYR A 186 40.14 12.33 7.51
C TYR A 186 40.96 11.84 6.31
N ASN A 187 42.27 12.05 6.33
CA ASN A 187 43.19 11.47 5.36
C ASN A 187 43.94 10.28 5.98
N PRO A 188 43.66 9.03 5.55
CA PRO A 188 44.20 7.83 6.18
C PRO A 188 45.69 7.62 5.96
N VAL A 189 46.26 8.16 4.88
CA VAL A 189 47.69 8.04 4.56
C VAL A 189 48.54 9.01 5.36
N THR A 190 48.07 10.25 5.53
CA THR A 190 48.76 11.29 6.31
C THR A 190 48.39 11.29 7.78
N GLN A 191 47.33 10.57 8.16
CA GLN A 191 46.79 10.51 9.52
C GLN A 191 46.37 11.89 10.05
N GLU A 192 45.80 12.71 9.17
CA GLU A 192 45.31 14.06 9.45
C GLU A 192 43.78 14.09 9.49
N LEU A 193 43.19 14.60 10.57
CA LEU A 193 41.76 14.83 10.74
C LEU A 193 41.50 16.34 10.80
N VAL A 194 40.78 16.86 9.81
CA VAL A 194 40.23 18.22 9.83
C VAL A 194 38.90 18.17 10.56
N VAL A 195 38.77 19.01 11.58
CA VAL A 195 37.56 19.22 12.38
C VAL A 195 36.98 20.58 12.03
N TYR A 196 35.74 20.61 11.57
CA TYR A 196 34.95 21.83 11.34
C TYR A 196 34.17 22.15 12.63
N LYS A 197 34.69 23.08 13.41
CA LYS A 197 34.04 23.55 14.65
C LYS A 197 32.76 24.33 14.35
N ASP A 198 32.79 25.08 13.25
CA ASP A 198 31.62 25.72 12.66
C ASP A 198 31.74 25.67 11.15
N ILE A 199 30.63 25.40 10.48
CA ILE A 199 30.51 25.45 9.03
C ILE A 199 29.23 26.19 8.67
N ARG A 200 29.37 27.27 7.91
CA ARG A 200 28.27 28.08 7.40
C ARG A 200 28.06 27.72 5.94
N VAL A 201 26.88 27.23 5.63
CA VAL A 201 26.50 26.75 4.30
C VAL A 201 25.36 27.58 3.75
N ASN A 202 25.40 27.82 2.45
CA ASN A 202 24.33 28.46 1.71
C ASN A 202 23.81 27.46 0.67
N VAL A 203 22.55 27.08 0.79
CA VAL A 203 21.83 26.24 -0.17
C VAL A 203 21.03 27.18 -1.06
N SER A 204 21.45 27.34 -2.31
CA SER A 204 20.80 28.21 -3.29
C SER A 204 19.86 27.41 -4.20
N PHE A 205 18.67 27.95 -4.42
CA PHE A 205 17.66 27.37 -5.31
C PHE A 205 17.78 27.96 -6.72
N GLN A 206 17.73 27.11 -7.73
CA GLN A 206 17.90 27.48 -9.14
C GLN A 206 16.78 26.89 -10.00
N GLY A 207 16.15 27.71 -10.85
CA GLY A 207 14.98 27.28 -11.61
C GLY A 207 13.73 27.20 -10.74
N GLY A 208 12.71 26.48 -11.22
CA GLY A 208 11.43 26.29 -10.50
C GLY A 208 10.52 27.51 -10.40
N GLY A 209 9.35 27.28 -9.79
CA GLY A 209 8.40 28.32 -9.40
C GLY A 209 8.79 29.03 -8.10
N SER A 210 7.89 29.85 -7.55
CA SER A 210 8.06 30.45 -6.21
C SER A 210 7.26 29.74 -5.12
N GLN A 211 6.57 28.66 -5.48
CA GLN A 211 5.67 27.92 -4.61
C GLN A 211 6.43 26.76 -3.96
N PHE A 212 6.20 26.54 -2.66
CA PHE A 212 6.70 25.35 -1.96
C PHE A 212 5.53 24.40 -1.76
N GLY A 213 5.63 23.24 -2.40
CA GLY A 213 4.64 22.17 -2.32
C GLY A 213 3.33 22.43 -3.05
N GLU A 214 2.60 21.36 -3.32
CA GLU A 214 1.27 21.38 -3.93
C GLU A 214 0.17 21.52 -2.86
N GLU A 215 -0.63 22.60 -2.88
CA GLU A 215 -1.68 22.87 -1.88
C GLU A 215 -2.68 21.71 -1.73
N ARG A 216 -3.03 21.04 -2.83
CA ARG A 216 -3.96 19.91 -2.88
C ARG A 216 -3.52 18.73 -2.01
N LEU A 217 -2.22 18.49 -1.93
CA LEU A 217 -1.62 17.38 -1.18
C LEU A 217 -1.40 17.70 0.31
N ARG A 218 -1.55 18.97 0.71
CA ARG A 218 -1.41 19.42 2.09
C ARG A 218 -2.65 19.00 2.88
N SER A 219 -2.45 18.41 4.06
CA SER A 219 -3.53 18.02 4.97
C SER A 219 -3.13 18.27 6.41
N ARG A 220 -4.08 18.69 7.25
CA ARG A 220 -3.90 18.89 8.69
C ARG A 220 -3.31 17.68 9.41
N TYR A 221 -3.48 16.48 8.84
CA TYR A 221 -2.99 15.23 9.41
C TYR A 221 -1.55 14.89 8.98
N TRP A 222 -1.07 15.42 7.84
CA TRP A 222 0.30 15.24 7.35
C TRP A 222 1.23 16.40 7.71
N GLU A 223 0.70 17.59 8.00
CA GLU A 223 1.49 18.75 8.46
C GLU A 223 2.46 18.43 9.61
N PRO A 224 2.09 17.63 10.64
CA PRO A 224 3.03 17.27 11.70
C PRO A 224 4.29 16.57 11.17
N ILE A 225 4.17 15.72 10.15
CA ILE A 225 5.31 14.99 9.55
C ILE A 225 6.22 15.98 8.82
N LEU A 226 5.65 16.87 8.01
CA LEU A 226 6.40 17.92 7.31
C LEU A 226 7.15 18.82 8.30
N LYS A 227 6.45 19.27 9.35
CA LYS A 227 7.00 20.16 10.38
C LYS A 227 8.15 19.50 11.15
N GLN A 228 8.04 18.20 11.42
CA GLN A 228 9.08 17.43 12.11
C GLN A 228 10.36 17.30 11.29
N ASN A 229 10.22 17.03 9.99
CA ASN A 229 11.34 16.64 9.13
C ASN A 229 12.02 17.83 8.42
N LEU A 230 11.30 18.92 8.14
CA LEU A 230 11.81 20.05 7.35
C LEU A 230 12.43 21.15 8.21
N LEU A 231 13.72 21.44 8.01
CA LEU A 231 14.39 22.55 8.71
C LEU A 231 13.75 23.92 8.44
N ASN A 232 13.24 24.13 7.23
CA ASN A 232 12.65 25.38 6.77
C ASN A 232 11.14 25.26 6.52
N TYR A 233 10.42 24.43 7.30
CA TYR A 233 8.96 24.25 7.21
C TYR A 233 8.19 25.56 7.09
N SER A 234 8.62 26.61 7.80
CA SER A 234 8.04 27.96 7.74
C SER A 234 8.09 28.64 6.35
N SER A 235 8.79 28.05 5.37
CA SER A 235 8.77 28.48 3.96
C SER A 235 7.52 28.03 3.22
N LEU A 236 6.84 26.98 3.71
CA LEU A 236 5.64 26.46 3.08
C LEU A 236 4.48 27.46 3.22
N PRO A 237 3.67 27.65 2.18
CA PRO A 237 2.45 28.45 2.26
C PRO A 237 1.52 27.92 3.35
N GLN A 238 0.84 28.84 4.03
CA GLN A 238 -0.25 28.52 4.95
C GLN A 238 -1.45 28.02 4.16
N VAL A 239 -2.06 26.94 4.63
CA VAL A 239 -3.25 26.33 4.04
C VAL A 239 -4.42 26.49 5.01
N ASP A 240 -5.59 26.82 4.48
CA ASP A 240 -6.82 26.89 5.27
C ASP A 240 -7.50 25.53 5.28
N PHE A 241 -7.21 24.74 6.31
CA PHE A 241 -7.77 23.39 6.49
C PHE A 241 -9.25 23.39 6.90
N ASN A 242 -9.88 24.55 7.11
CA ASN A 242 -11.29 24.65 7.50
C ASN A 242 -12.24 24.67 6.28
N LYS A 243 -11.68 24.68 5.07
CA LYS A 243 -12.45 24.44 3.85
C LYS A 243 -12.89 22.98 3.80
N ILE A 244 -14.17 22.76 3.55
CA ILE A 244 -14.72 21.42 3.35
C ILE A 244 -14.22 20.93 1.98
N PRO A 245 -13.66 19.71 1.89
CA PRO A 245 -13.40 19.04 0.62
C PRO A 245 -14.66 18.99 -0.26
N PRO A 246 -14.58 19.06 -1.60
CA PRO A 246 -15.73 18.79 -2.46
C PRO A 246 -16.30 17.40 -2.15
N GLN A 247 -17.55 17.34 -1.67
CA GLN A 247 -18.25 16.10 -1.29
C GLN A 247 -19.06 15.58 -2.50
N THR A 248 -18.43 15.41 -3.66
CA THR A 248 -19.21 15.13 -4.88
C THR A 248 -19.41 13.64 -5.16
N ASP A 249 -18.54 12.73 -4.71
CA ASP A 249 -18.65 11.26 -4.87
C ASP A 249 -17.83 10.52 -3.79
N GLU A 250 -17.90 9.17 -3.68
CA GLU A 250 -17.02 8.36 -2.80
C GLU A 250 -15.52 8.48 -3.18
N GLU A 251 -15.27 9.00 -4.38
CA GLU A 251 -13.98 9.38 -4.91
C GLU A 251 -13.72 10.86 -4.55
N ASN A 252 -12.49 11.22 -4.12
CA ASN A 252 -12.07 12.53 -3.56
C ASN A 252 -12.22 12.69 -2.04
N VAL A 253 -11.66 11.76 -1.27
CA VAL A 253 -11.70 11.77 0.21
C VAL A 253 -10.31 11.65 0.85
N GLU A 254 -10.20 12.09 2.10
CA GLU A 254 -8.96 12.03 2.88
C GLU A 254 -8.59 10.59 3.31
N TYR A 255 -9.58 9.72 3.50
CA TYR A 255 -9.40 8.35 3.97
C TYR A 255 -10.11 7.35 3.06
N ILE A 256 -9.38 6.36 2.55
CA ILE A 256 -9.98 5.28 1.76
C ILE A 256 -9.89 3.95 2.51
N ILE A 257 -11.01 3.23 2.51
CA ILE A 257 -11.12 1.88 3.04
C ILE A 257 -11.26 0.90 1.88
N ILE A 258 -10.31 -0.01 1.73
CA ILE A 258 -10.30 -1.05 0.69
C ILE A 258 -10.83 -2.35 1.29
N VAL A 259 -11.81 -2.96 0.62
CA VAL A 259 -12.47 -4.20 1.02
C VAL A 259 -12.67 -5.13 -0.18
N GLU A 260 -12.91 -6.42 0.11
CA GLU A 260 -13.42 -7.34 -0.90
C GLU A 260 -14.91 -7.06 -1.17
N ASP A 261 -15.43 -7.53 -2.30
CA ASP A 261 -16.84 -7.39 -2.72
C ASP A 261 -17.82 -8.26 -1.89
N ASP A 262 -17.55 -8.41 -0.60
CA ASP A 262 -18.41 -9.13 0.34
C ASP A 262 -19.23 -8.12 1.19
N PRO A 263 -20.57 -8.24 1.21
CA PRO A 263 -21.45 -7.34 1.97
C PRO A 263 -21.08 -7.19 3.46
N MET A 264 -20.50 -8.22 4.08
CA MET A 264 -20.03 -8.17 5.45
C MET A 264 -18.89 -7.16 5.64
N TYR A 265 -17.88 -7.18 4.77
CA TYR A 265 -16.74 -6.27 4.87
C TYR A 265 -17.16 -4.84 4.53
N ILE A 266 -18.02 -4.67 3.53
CA ILE A 266 -18.58 -3.37 3.14
C ILE A 266 -19.36 -2.74 4.32
N ALA A 267 -20.21 -3.51 5.01
CA ALA A 267 -20.97 -3.01 6.16
C ALA A 267 -20.07 -2.57 7.33
N TRP A 268 -19.01 -3.33 7.60
CA TRP A 268 -18.02 -2.97 8.62
C TRP A 268 -17.17 -1.75 8.20
N ALA A 269 -16.80 -1.65 6.92
CA ALA A 269 -16.14 -0.46 6.39
C ALA A 269 -17.03 0.80 6.50
N ASP A 270 -18.34 0.69 6.23
CA ASP A 270 -19.28 1.80 6.41
C ASP A 270 -19.35 2.25 7.87
N THR A 271 -19.33 1.31 8.82
CA THR A 271 -19.28 1.65 10.25
C THR A 271 -18.07 2.54 10.59
N ILE A 272 -16.91 2.27 9.99
CA ILE A 272 -15.70 3.10 10.16
C ILE A 272 -15.86 4.44 9.42
N LYS A 273 -16.35 4.42 8.18
CA LYS A 273 -16.61 5.61 7.35
C LYS A 273 -17.49 6.61 8.09
N GLN A 274 -18.65 6.19 8.60
CA GLN A 274 -19.57 7.05 9.35
C GLN A 274 -18.92 7.64 10.60
N TRP A 275 -18.12 6.83 11.32
CA TRP A 275 -17.40 7.29 12.51
C TRP A 275 -16.35 8.37 12.19
N ARG A 276 -15.62 8.22 11.07
CA ARG A 276 -14.57 9.15 10.64
C ARG A 276 -15.16 10.45 10.05
N ILE A 277 -16.24 10.34 9.27
CA ILE A 277 -17.01 11.50 8.78
C ILE A 277 -17.53 12.34 9.94
N GLN A 278 -18.07 11.71 10.99
CA GLN A 278 -18.54 12.41 12.19
C GLN A 278 -17.44 13.26 12.86
N GLN A 279 -16.17 12.88 12.70
CA GLN A 279 -15.01 13.60 13.23
C GLN A 279 -14.45 14.66 12.27
N GLY A 280 -15.06 14.82 11.10
CA GLY A 280 -14.60 15.75 10.06
C GLY A 280 -13.51 15.19 9.15
N ILE A 281 -13.40 13.87 9.03
CA ILE A 281 -12.47 13.19 8.12
C ILE A 281 -13.30 12.64 6.96
N SER A 282 -13.16 13.19 5.77
CA SER A 282 -13.87 12.63 4.60
C SER A 282 -13.36 11.22 4.33
N THR A 283 -14.29 10.27 4.21
CA THR A 283 -13.97 8.83 4.11
C THR A 283 -14.84 8.17 3.04
N GLY A 284 -14.25 7.28 2.25
CA GLY A 284 -14.90 6.52 1.18
C GLY A 284 -14.49 5.05 1.23
N ILE A 285 -15.26 4.20 0.55
CA ILE A 285 -15.01 2.76 0.44
C ILE A 285 -14.67 2.47 -1.02
N ALA A 286 -13.74 1.56 -1.24
CA ALA A 286 -13.40 1.04 -2.57
C ALA A 286 -13.38 -0.49 -2.50
N THR A 287 -14.23 -1.14 -3.29
CA THR A 287 -14.22 -2.61 -3.41
C THR A 287 -13.20 -3.08 -4.43
N THR A 288 -12.83 -4.37 -4.39
CA THR A 288 -11.92 -4.96 -5.37
C THR A 288 -12.44 -4.89 -6.81
N THR A 289 -13.77 -4.90 -7.00
CA THR A 289 -14.40 -4.70 -8.32
C THR A 289 -14.32 -3.25 -8.78
N GLU A 290 -14.55 -2.28 -7.90
CA GLU A 290 -14.38 -0.85 -8.24
C GLU A 290 -12.93 -0.51 -8.59
N ILE A 291 -11.97 -1.17 -7.92
CA ILE A 291 -10.54 -1.08 -8.22
C ILE A 291 -10.20 -1.77 -9.56
N GLY A 292 -10.98 -2.76 -9.96
CA GLY A 292 -10.87 -3.51 -11.20
C GLY A 292 -10.39 -4.97 -11.03
N SER A 293 -9.68 -5.29 -9.95
CA SER A 293 -9.39 -6.67 -9.51
C SER A 293 -8.76 -6.69 -8.12
N ASN A 294 -8.80 -7.85 -7.44
CA ASN A 294 -7.98 -8.12 -6.26
C ASN A 294 -6.54 -8.52 -6.63
N SER A 295 -5.84 -7.69 -7.40
CA SER A 295 -4.40 -7.86 -7.63
C SER A 295 -3.63 -6.71 -7.01
N ALA A 296 -2.44 -6.99 -6.49
CA ALA A 296 -1.61 -5.99 -5.84
C ALA A 296 -1.29 -4.84 -6.82
N THR A 297 -1.00 -5.15 -8.08
CA THR A 297 -0.77 -4.14 -9.13
C THR A 297 -1.99 -3.27 -9.40
N ALA A 298 -3.20 -3.82 -9.43
CA ALA A 298 -4.43 -3.04 -9.64
C ALA A 298 -4.68 -2.10 -8.46
N ILE A 299 -4.58 -2.61 -7.23
CA ILE A 299 -4.73 -1.81 -6.00
C ILE A 299 -3.71 -0.66 -5.97
N GLN A 300 -2.44 -0.95 -6.28
CA GLN A 300 -1.39 0.07 -6.33
C GLN A 300 -1.71 1.14 -7.39
N SER A 301 -2.08 0.73 -8.60
CA SER A 301 -2.38 1.64 -9.71
C SER A 301 -3.57 2.54 -9.41
N TRP A 302 -4.60 1.99 -8.75
CA TRP A 302 -5.78 2.74 -8.33
C TRP A 302 -5.45 3.78 -7.25
N LEU A 303 -4.69 3.40 -6.20
CA LEU A 303 -4.26 4.32 -5.14
C LEU A 303 -3.34 5.43 -5.66
N ILE A 304 -2.42 5.10 -6.58
CA ILE A 304 -1.59 6.07 -7.29
C ILE A 304 -2.46 7.05 -8.08
N THR A 305 -3.45 6.54 -8.80
CA THR A 305 -4.39 7.37 -9.56
C THR A 305 -5.17 8.30 -8.64
N ALA A 306 -5.68 7.79 -7.52
CA ALA A 306 -6.38 8.60 -6.52
C ALA A 306 -5.48 9.72 -5.98
N TYR A 307 -4.22 9.40 -5.62
CA TYR A 307 -3.25 10.38 -5.14
C TYR A 307 -2.97 11.51 -6.14
N TYR A 308 -2.76 11.19 -7.42
CA TYR A 308 -2.39 12.18 -8.44
C TYR A 308 -3.58 12.94 -9.03
N THR A 309 -4.77 12.34 -9.10
CA THR A 309 -5.90 12.90 -9.87
C THR A 309 -7.00 13.51 -9.02
N TRP A 310 -7.19 13.05 -7.77
CA TRP A 310 -8.29 13.53 -6.94
C TRP A 310 -8.08 14.95 -6.47
N THR A 311 -9.12 15.76 -6.48
CA THR A 311 -9.14 17.11 -5.88
C THR A 311 -8.86 17.09 -4.38
N THR A 312 -9.26 16.02 -3.69
CA THR A 312 -8.87 15.74 -2.30
C THR A 312 -8.22 14.36 -2.27
N PRO A 313 -6.88 14.30 -2.29
CA PRO A 313 -6.15 13.04 -2.35
C PRO A 313 -6.12 12.34 -0.97
N PRO A 314 -6.06 10.99 -0.93
CA PRO A 314 -5.96 10.26 0.32
C PRO A 314 -4.73 10.68 1.12
N VAL A 315 -4.93 10.96 2.41
CA VAL A 315 -3.86 11.14 3.41
C VAL A 315 -3.65 9.87 4.24
N ALA A 316 -4.62 8.96 4.21
CA ALA A 316 -4.45 7.60 4.69
C ALA A 316 -5.27 6.59 3.88
N ALA A 317 -4.89 5.32 3.95
CA ALA A 317 -5.67 4.18 3.47
C ALA A 317 -5.71 3.06 4.53
N LEU A 318 -6.82 2.32 4.54
CA LEU A 318 -7.02 1.13 5.38
C LEU A 318 -7.43 -0.04 4.50
N ILE A 319 -6.68 -1.13 4.58
CA ILE A 319 -7.07 -2.41 3.98
C ILE A 319 -7.80 -3.23 5.05
N ILE A 320 -9.02 -3.69 4.76
CA ILE A 320 -9.75 -4.62 5.63
C ILE A 320 -9.83 -5.96 4.92
N GLY A 321 -9.20 -6.96 5.52
CA GLY A 321 -9.04 -8.29 4.96
C GLY A 321 -7.67 -8.86 5.30
N ASP A 322 -7.62 -10.17 5.51
CA ASP A 322 -6.36 -10.88 5.63
C ASP A 322 -5.55 -10.85 4.32
N TYR A 323 -4.34 -11.42 4.32
CA TYR A 323 -3.60 -11.62 3.08
C TYR A 323 -4.31 -12.64 2.17
N ALA A 324 -4.41 -12.26 0.89
CA ALA A 324 -4.67 -13.19 -0.20
C ALA A 324 -3.55 -13.06 -1.25
N PRO A 325 -3.20 -14.14 -1.98
CA PRO A 325 -2.42 -13.99 -3.21
C PRO A 325 -3.20 -13.17 -4.25
N ASP A 326 -2.53 -12.72 -5.30
CA ASP A 326 -3.19 -12.03 -6.41
C ASP A 326 -4.38 -12.83 -6.97
N PHE A 327 -5.48 -12.14 -7.18
CA PHE A 327 -6.79 -12.67 -7.61
C PHE A 327 -7.42 -13.68 -6.63
N GLY A 328 -6.87 -13.81 -5.41
CA GLY A 328 -7.43 -14.66 -4.37
C GLY A 328 -8.73 -14.10 -3.78
N THR A 329 -9.43 -14.95 -3.03
CA THR A 329 -10.67 -14.60 -2.29
C THR A 329 -10.46 -14.78 -0.79
N GLY A 330 -11.28 -14.10 0.03
CA GLY A 330 -11.20 -14.18 1.50
C GLY A 330 -10.03 -13.39 2.09
N GLY A 331 -9.63 -12.31 1.42
CA GLY A 331 -8.50 -11.47 1.76
C GLY A 331 -8.13 -10.49 0.64
N ILE A 332 -7.21 -9.57 0.92
CA ILE A 332 -6.75 -8.54 -0.01
C ILE A 332 -5.28 -8.76 -0.33
N ALA A 333 -4.96 -8.68 -1.62
CA ALA A 333 -3.59 -8.78 -2.11
C ALA A 333 -2.65 -7.76 -1.46
N THR A 334 -1.35 -8.07 -1.48
CA THR A 334 -0.27 -7.19 -1.00
C THR A 334 0.86 -7.22 -2.00
N MET A 335 1.60 -6.12 -2.11
CA MET A 335 2.79 -6.07 -2.95
C MET A 335 3.93 -6.87 -2.32
N THR A 336 4.84 -7.32 -3.18
CA THR A 336 6.07 -7.97 -2.76
C THR A 336 7.29 -7.19 -3.25
N TRP A 337 8.19 -6.87 -2.31
CA TRP A 337 9.40 -6.13 -2.57
C TRP A 337 10.62 -7.05 -2.60
N ASN A 338 11.41 -6.94 -3.68
CA ASN A 338 12.55 -7.81 -3.99
C ASN A 338 13.90 -7.09 -3.79
N GLY A 339 14.15 -6.54 -2.59
CA GLY A 339 15.30 -5.66 -2.33
C GLY A 339 16.18 -6.03 -1.13
N GLY A 340 16.48 -7.32 -0.91
CA GLY A 340 17.28 -7.71 0.25
C GLY A 340 17.76 -9.16 0.23
N TYR A 341 18.13 -9.67 1.40
CA TYR A 341 18.44 -11.10 1.61
C TYR A 341 17.19 -11.98 1.47
N ASP A 342 16.02 -11.45 1.81
CA ASP A 342 14.72 -12.12 1.77
C ASP A 342 13.69 -11.23 1.05
N GLN A 343 12.76 -11.86 0.36
CA GLN A 343 11.59 -11.23 -0.26
C GLN A 343 10.61 -10.79 0.85
N CYS A 344 10.15 -9.53 0.85
CA CYS A 344 9.19 -9.06 1.85
C CYS A 344 7.88 -8.62 1.23
N ILE A 345 6.76 -9.07 1.82
CA ILE A 345 5.46 -8.44 1.54
C ILE A 345 5.41 -7.05 2.17
N SER A 346 4.80 -6.10 1.47
CA SER A 346 4.81 -4.70 1.87
C SER A 346 3.58 -3.92 1.40
N ASP A 347 2.67 -3.58 2.32
CA ASP A 347 1.64 -2.57 2.07
C ASP A 347 2.26 -1.16 1.92
N ASN A 348 3.49 -0.93 2.41
CA ASN A 348 4.17 0.38 2.21
C ASN A 348 4.33 0.72 0.72
N MET A 349 4.44 -0.29 -0.15
CA MET A 349 4.53 -0.07 -1.60
C MET A 349 3.25 0.50 -2.21
N TYR A 350 2.11 0.40 -1.54
CA TYR A 350 0.90 1.11 -1.95
C TYR A 350 0.98 2.60 -1.62
N ALA A 351 1.66 2.95 -0.55
CA ALA A 351 1.87 4.34 -0.12
C ALA A 351 3.05 5.03 -0.81
N ASP A 352 3.96 4.26 -1.40
CA ASP A 352 5.09 4.73 -2.22
C ASP A 352 4.64 4.97 -3.66
N VAL A 353 4.19 6.20 -3.94
CA VAL A 353 3.58 6.59 -5.23
C VAL A 353 4.59 7.13 -6.24
N ASN A 354 5.86 7.27 -5.85
CA ASN A 354 6.93 7.83 -6.67
C ASN A 354 8.16 6.90 -6.80
N VAL A 355 8.10 5.71 -6.18
CA VAL A 355 9.08 4.62 -6.24
C VAL A 355 10.41 4.99 -5.57
N ASP A 356 10.36 5.79 -4.50
CA ASP A 356 11.54 6.19 -3.72
C ASP A 356 11.72 5.39 -2.40
N ASN A 357 10.85 4.42 -2.15
CA ASN A 357 10.72 3.57 -0.96
C ASN A 357 10.11 4.25 0.28
N LEU A 358 9.59 5.48 0.17
CA LEU A 358 8.99 6.20 1.30
C LEU A 358 7.47 6.35 1.09
N PRO A 359 6.69 6.51 2.17
CA PRO A 359 5.25 6.67 2.06
C PRO A 359 4.83 8.14 1.90
N GLU A 360 3.91 8.38 0.98
CA GLU A 360 3.26 9.68 0.71
C GLU A 360 1.94 9.84 1.46
N PHE A 361 1.39 8.75 1.98
CA PHE A 361 0.22 8.72 2.86
C PHE A 361 0.37 7.59 3.89
N ALA A 362 -0.41 7.66 4.98
CA ALA A 362 -0.36 6.64 6.02
C ALA A 362 -1.16 5.39 5.60
N ILE A 363 -0.62 4.18 5.78
CA ILE A 363 -1.33 2.95 5.43
C ILE A 363 -1.41 1.97 6.60
N ALA A 364 -2.58 1.36 6.76
CA ALA A 364 -2.87 0.38 7.81
C ALA A 364 -3.63 -0.82 7.25
N ARG A 365 -3.61 -1.94 7.99
CA ARG A 365 -4.36 -3.16 7.67
C ARG A 365 -5.10 -3.71 8.89
N ILE A 366 -6.37 -4.08 8.73
CA ILE A 366 -7.08 -4.94 9.67
C ILE A 366 -7.14 -6.35 9.07
N THR A 367 -6.30 -7.24 9.60
CA THR A 367 -6.24 -8.65 9.19
C THR A 367 -7.37 -9.42 9.89
N ALA A 368 -8.44 -9.70 9.16
CA ALA A 368 -9.61 -10.45 9.64
C ALA A 368 -10.06 -11.42 8.55
N GLN A 369 -10.52 -12.61 8.96
CA GLN A 369 -10.96 -13.69 8.07
C GLN A 369 -12.48 -13.96 8.17
N ASN A 370 -13.18 -13.31 9.10
CA ASN A 370 -14.60 -13.54 9.37
C ASN A 370 -15.22 -12.39 10.19
N GLU A 371 -16.56 -12.36 10.24
CA GLU A 371 -17.34 -11.33 10.94
C GLU A 371 -16.93 -11.13 12.40
N ALA A 372 -16.68 -12.22 13.13
CA ALA A 372 -16.35 -12.14 14.55
C ALA A 372 -14.97 -11.50 14.77
N GLU A 373 -14.03 -11.64 13.84
CA GLU A 373 -12.75 -10.93 13.87
C GLU A 373 -12.89 -9.46 13.50
N LEU A 374 -13.71 -9.15 12.48
CA LEU A 374 -14.05 -7.76 12.12
C LEU A 374 -14.71 -7.03 13.29
N GLU A 375 -15.77 -7.60 13.86
CA GLU A 375 -16.49 -7.05 15.00
C GLU A 375 -15.52 -6.74 16.15
N ARG A 376 -14.67 -7.71 16.53
CA ARG A 376 -13.72 -7.53 17.63
C ARG A 376 -12.70 -6.43 17.31
N THR A 377 -12.00 -6.53 16.18
CA THR A 377 -10.91 -5.59 15.85
C THR A 377 -11.42 -4.16 15.66
N ILE A 378 -12.60 -3.98 15.07
CA ILE A 378 -13.19 -2.66 14.83
C ILE A 378 -13.76 -2.06 16.12
N HIS A 379 -14.49 -2.85 16.92
CA HIS A 379 -14.99 -2.35 18.21
C HIS A 379 -13.87 -1.94 19.16
N LYS A 380 -12.70 -2.58 19.13
CA LYS A 380 -11.56 -2.19 19.99
C LYS A 380 -11.21 -0.71 19.85
N PHE A 381 -11.04 -0.19 18.63
CA PHE A 381 -10.69 1.22 18.47
C PHE A 381 -11.92 2.14 18.57
N LEU A 382 -13.10 1.71 18.14
CA LEU A 382 -14.32 2.51 18.33
C LEU A 382 -14.63 2.73 19.82
N ASP A 383 -14.54 1.68 20.62
CA ASP A 383 -14.77 1.74 22.07
C ASP A 383 -13.66 2.48 22.79
N TYR A 384 -12.41 2.32 22.38
CA TYR A 384 -11.29 3.12 22.91
C TYR A 384 -11.51 4.61 22.65
N GLU A 385 -12.02 4.97 21.47
CA GLU A 385 -12.26 6.35 21.10
C GLU A 385 -13.55 6.95 21.71
N ARG A 386 -14.61 6.16 21.85
CA ARG A 386 -15.88 6.60 22.45
C ARG A 386 -15.83 6.59 23.97
N THR A 387 -15.18 5.60 24.54
CA THR A 387 -15.11 5.31 25.97
C THR A 387 -13.69 4.97 26.40
N PRO A 388 -12.74 5.92 26.30
CA PRO A 388 -11.35 5.67 26.66
C PRO A 388 -11.20 5.25 28.13
N PRO A 389 -10.20 4.41 28.46
CA PRO A 389 -9.90 4.03 29.84
C PRO A 389 -9.80 5.23 30.79
N THR A 390 -10.32 5.08 32.01
CA THR A 390 -10.28 6.16 33.02
C THR A 390 -9.34 5.86 34.18
N ALA A 391 -8.74 4.66 34.17
CA ALA A 391 -7.80 4.24 35.18
C ALA A 391 -6.47 4.99 35.01
N PRO A 392 -6.00 5.78 36.00
CA PRO A 392 -4.77 6.55 35.85
C PRO A 392 -3.53 5.69 35.56
N ASN A 393 -3.48 4.47 36.10
CA ASN A 393 -2.35 3.56 35.89
C ASN A 393 -2.19 3.12 34.43
N PHE A 394 -3.28 3.04 33.65
CA PHE A 394 -3.21 2.74 32.23
C PHE A 394 -2.29 3.71 31.47
N TYR A 395 -2.35 5.00 31.80
CA TYR A 395 -1.54 6.05 31.18
C TYR A 395 -0.19 6.26 31.87
N ASP A 396 -0.09 5.92 33.14
CA ASP A 396 1.09 6.15 33.97
C ASP A 396 2.10 5.00 33.90
N GLN A 397 1.67 3.78 33.54
CA GLN A 397 2.50 2.57 33.57
C GLN A 397 2.64 1.90 32.19
N PRO A 398 3.20 2.58 31.18
CA PRO A 398 3.54 1.91 29.93
C PRO A 398 4.53 0.77 30.19
N VAL A 399 4.38 -0.34 29.47
CA VAL A 399 5.24 -1.51 29.63
C VAL A 399 6.35 -1.46 28.58
N ILE A 400 7.59 -1.58 29.04
CA ILE A 400 8.80 -1.54 28.23
C ILE A 400 9.51 -2.88 28.39
N ALA A 401 9.61 -3.65 27.31
CA ALA A 401 10.18 -4.98 27.30
C ALA A 401 11.28 -5.13 26.24
N GLY A 402 12.23 -6.03 26.50
CA GLY A 402 13.32 -6.30 25.56
C GLY A 402 14.39 -7.23 26.11
N GLY A 403 15.26 -7.68 25.21
CA GLY A 403 16.31 -8.65 25.50
C GLY A 403 17.70 -8.04 25.50
N TRP A 404 18.53 -8.43 26.47
CA TRP A 404 19.94 -8.04 26.50
C TRP A 404 20.78 -8.95 25.61
N GLN A 405 21.52 -8.32 24.70
CA GLN A 405 22.63 -8.91 23.95
C GLN A 405 23.78 -7.91 23.90
N ASP A 406 24.98 -8.32 24.32
CA ASP A 406 26.14 -7.41 24.51
C ASP A 406 26.40 -6.57 23.25
N GLU A 407 26.28 -7.14 22.06
CA GLU A 407 26.58 -6.51 20.77
C GLU A 407 25.42 -5.67 20.17
N ARG A 408 24.22 -5.69 20.76
CA ARG A 408 22.99 -5.07 20.20
C ARG A 408 22.52 -3.85 20.99
N TRP A 409 21.65 -3.05 20.37
CA TRP A 409 21.01 -1.88 20.99
C TRP A 409 19.60 -2.12 21.54
N PHE A 410 19.14 -3.36 21.64
CA PHE A 410 17.76 -3.65 22.05
C PHE A 410 17.34 -3.00 23.38
N ILE A 411 18.10 -3.26 24.45
CA ILE A 411 17.86 -2.64 25.76
C ILE A 411 18.18 -1.14 25.74
N LEU A 412 19.15 -0.70 24.93
CA LEU A 412 19.47 0.72 24.83
C LEU A 412 18.32 1.52 24.20
N CYS A 413 17.74 1.03 23.11
CA CYS A 413 16.58 1.60 22.44
C CYS A 413 15.38 1.73 23.39
N THR A 414 15.05 0.63 24.08
CA THR A 414 13.95 0.60 25.05
C THR A 414 14.21 1.49 26.28
N GLU A 415 15.45 1.60 26.74
CA GLU A 415 15.79 2.48 27.87
C GLU A 415 15.80 3.97 27.51
N VAL A 416 16.15 4.33 26.27
CA VAL A 416 15.99 5.71 25.78
C VAL A 416 14.51 6.10 25.82
N ILE A 417 13.63 5.22 25.32
CA ILE A 417 12.18 5.41 25.38
C ILE A 417 11.67 5.45 26.83
N TYR A 418 12.10 4.51 27.68
CA TYR A 418 11.79 4.49 29.11
C TYR A 418 12.14 5.83 29.76
N GLY A 419 13.37 6.28 29.54
CA GLY A 419 13.92 7.51 30.09
C GLY A 419 13.15 8.74 29.66
N TYR A 420 12.78 8.83 28.38
CA TYR A 420 11.92 9.90 27.88
C TYR A 420 10.55 9.89 28.58
N LEU A 421 9.89 8.74 28.63
CA LEU A 421 8.58 8.58 29.30
C LEU A 421 8.66 8.97 30.79
N GLU A 422 9.72 8.56 31.50
CA GLU A 422 9.91 8.87 32.92
C GLU A 422 10.28 10.35 33.16
N THR A 423 11.26 10.86 32.42
CA THR A 423 11.92 12.13 32.75
C THR A 423 11.26 13.35 32.09
N VAL A 424 10.70 13.18 30.89
CA VAL A 424 10.05 14.25 30.13
C VAL A 424 8.53 14.19 30.32
N LEU A 425 7.92 13.02 30.08
CA LEU A 425 6.47 12.86 30.24
C LEU A 425 6.02 12.59 31.68
N GLY A 426 6.94 12.34 32.61
CA GLY A 426 6.63 12.16 34.03
C GLY A 426 5.86 10.88 34.36
N LYS A 427 5.99 9.84 33.53
CA LYS A 427 5.35 8.53 33.70
C LYS A 427 6.14 7.61 34.64
N HIS A 428 5.56 6.48 35.00
CA HIS A 428 6.20 5.40 35.77
C HIS A 428 6.22 4.08 34.96
N PRO A 429 7.00 4.01 33.86
CA PRO A 429 7.07 2.81 33.04
C PRO A 429 7.53 1.57 33.83
N VAL A 430 7.03 0.41 33.40
CA VAL A 430 7.38 -0.91 33.94
C VAL A 430 8.40 -1.58 33.01
N ARG A 431 9.41 -2.23 33.58
CA ARG A 431 10.46 -2.94 32.83
C ARG A 431 10.22 -4.44 32.86
N GLU A 432 10.15 -5.05 31.69
CA GLU A 432 10.13 -6.50 31.52
C GLU A 432 11.32 -6.93 30.66
N TYR A 433 12.49 -7.01 31.30
CA TYR A 433 13.75 -7.35 30.63
C TYR A 433 14.23 -8.76 30.93
N ALA A 434 14.81 -9.40 29.91
CA ALA A 434 15.46 -10.70 30.01
C ALA A 434 16.84 -10.66 29.35
N ILE A 435 17.69 -11.63 29.65
CA ILE A 435 19.04 -11.75 29.05
C ILE A 435 19.00 -12.87 28.02
N TYR A 436 19.17 -12.52 26.74
CA TYR A 436 19.42 -13.47 25.67
C TYR A 436 20.87 -13.97 25.76
N GLN A 437 21.83 -13.05 25.75
CA GLN A 437 23.26 -13.35 25.77
C GLN A 437 24.08 -12.20 26.38
N GLY A 438 25.24 -12.51 26.97
CA GLY A 438 26.18 -11.49 27.44
C GLY A 438 26.13 -11.25 28.95
N THR A 439 26.67 -10.13 29.41
CA THR A 439 26.68 -9.78 30.85
C THR A 439 26.42 -8.29 31.06
N PRO A 440 25.16 -7.91 31.35
CA PRO A 440 24.81 -6.51 31.59
C PRO A 440 25.51 -5.93 32.82
N GLY A 441 25.47 -4.59 32.91
CA GLY A 441 25.79 -3.85 34.13
C GLY A 441 27.11 -3.10 34.12
N THR A 442 27.85 -3.08 33.00
CA THR A 442 29.10 -2.28 32.89
C THR A 442 29.15 -1.33 31.70
N PHE A 443 28.47 -1.66 30.61
CA PHE A 443 28.32 -0.87 29.38
C PHE A 443 26.88 -1.00 28.88
N TRP A 444 26.47 -0.21 27.89
CA TRP A 444 25.15 -0.33 27.24
C TRP A 444 25.14 -1.31 26.07
N SER A 445 26.25 -1.40 25.35
CA SER A 445 26.54 -2.38 24.31
C SER A 445 28.05 -2.35 24.03
N THR A 446 28.60 -3.44 23.51
CA THR A 446 29.99 -3.56 23.01
C THR A 446 30.15 -2.96 21.62
N ASN A 447 29.06 -2.59 20.94
CA ASN A 447 29.15 -1.94 19.64
C ASN A 447 29.91 -0.61 19.73
N SER A 448 30.76 -0.36 18.74
CA SER A 448 31.68 0.76 18.65
C SER A 448 31.02 2.12 18.69
N ASN A 449 29.80 2.25 18.19
CA ASN A 449 29.07 3.53 18.12
C ASN A 449 28.08 3.75 19.29
N THR A 450 27.92 2.76 20.19
CA THR A 450 26.98 2.83 21.33
C THR A 450 27.11 4.10 22.16
N TRP A 451 28.34 4.55 22.34
CA TRP A 451 28.62 5.72 23.17
C TRP A 451 27.97 6.99 22.60
N MET A 452 27.70 7.08 21.29
CA MET A 452 27.05 8.24 20.64
C MET A 452 25.66 8.47 21.21
N ILE A 453 24.88 7.38 21.21
CA ILE A 453 23.54 7.32 21.78
C ILE A 453 23.60 7.65 23.27
N THR A 454 24.58 7.12 24.01
CA THR A 454 24.72 7.38 25.45
C THR A 454 25.24 8.79 25.76
N ASN A 455 25.94 9.46 24.85
CA ASN A 455 26.34 10.85 25.04
C ASN A 455 25.18 11.79 24.75
N TYR A 456 24.37 11.46 23.75
CA TYR A 456 23.21 12.24 23.37
C TYR A 456 22.05 12.09 24.34
N PHE A 457 21.62 10.87 24.62
CA PHE A 457 20.52 10.59 25.54
C PHE A 457 20.96 10.42 26.99
N GLY A 458 22.26 10.33 27.26
CA GLY A 458 22.74 10.15 28.63
C GLY A 458 22.89 11.44 29.44
N PRO A 459 23.55 11.38 30.61
CA PRO A 459 23.50 12.46 31.62
C PRO A 459 24.12 13.79 31.18
N THR A 460 24.92 13.80 30.12
CA THR A 460 25.57 14.99 29.57
C THR A 460 24.79 15.62 28.42
N GLY A 461 23.82 14.92 27.85
CA GLY A 461 22.90 15.41 26.82
C GLY A 461 21.49 15.56 27.36
N LEU A 462 20.52 14.82 26.80
CA LEU A 462 19.10 14.87 27.14
C LEU A 462 18.77 14.25 28.50
N GLY A 463 19.63 13.38 29.04
CA GLY A 463 19.50 12.85 30.39
C GLY A 463 18.43 11.75 30.57
N TYR A 464 17.99 11.10 29.50
CA TYR A 464 17.02 10.01 29.52
C TYR A 464 17.61 8.74 30.13
N ILE A 465 18.88 8.44 29.86
CA ILE A 465 19.55 7.23 30.36
C ILE A 465 20.76 7.56 31.24
N PRO A 466 21.15 6.69 32.19
CA PRO A 466 22.41 6.83 32.90
C PRO A 466 23.60 6.44 32.03
N VAL A 467 24.82 6.72 32.53
CA VAL A 467 26.08 6.43 31.82
C VAL A 467 26.29 4.95 31.46
N ASN A 468 25.66 4.02 32.20
CA ASN A 468 25.71 2.59 31.92
C ASN A 468 24.49 1.85 32.49
N SER A 469 24.36 0.58 32.11
CA SER A 469 23.28 -0.32 32.49
C SER A 469 23.33 -0.85 33.94
N SER A 470 24.27 -0.42 34.79
CA SER A 470 24.46 -1.00 36.15
C SER A 470 23.27 -0.86 37.10
N HIS A 471 22.34 0.05 36.78
CA HIS A 471 21.11 0.26 37.53
C HIS A 471 20.02 -0.77 37.19
N LEU A 472 20.14 -1.48 36.06
CA LEU A 472 19.24 -2.56 35.66
C LEU A 472 19.59 -3.83 36.43
N THR A 473 18.82 -4.09 37.49
CA THR A 473 19.08 -5.23 38.40
C THR A 473 18.03 -6.34 38.35
N ASP A 474 16.89 -6.11 37.69
CA ASP A 474 15.87 -7.14 37.46
C ASP A 474 15.89 -7.55 35.99
N TRP A 475 16.21 -8.83 35.77
CA TRP A 475 16.28 -9.49 34.46
C TRP A 475 15.33 -10.70 34.42
N GLY A 476 14.31 -10.68 35.29
CA GLY A 476 13.36 -11.77 35.45
C GLY A 476 12.13 -11.67 34.56
N GLY A 477 12.18 -10.86 33.51
CA GLY A 477 11.07 -10.69 32.57
C GLY A 477 10.65 -12.03 31.96
N ASN A 478 9.34 -12.24 31.84
CA ASN A 478 8.76 -13.45 31.24
C ASN A 478 7.27 -13.23 30.93
N ALA A 479 6.69 -14.14 30.14
CA ALA A 479 5.27 -14.13 29.77
C ALA A 479 4.28 -13.89 30.93
N SER A 480 4.51 -14.49 32.11
CA SER A 480 3.58 -14.31 33.24
C SER A 480 3.61 -12.90 33.81
N ARG A 481 4.74 -12.19 33.74
CA ARG A 481 4.85 -10.80 34.20
C ARG A 481 4.28 -9.84 33.17
N ILE A 482 4.63 -10.03 31.89
CA ILE A 482 4.04 -9.30 30.76
C ILE A 482 2.50 -9.36 30.84
N ASN A 483 1.94 -10.57 30.97
CA ASN A 483 0.50 -10.74 31.15
C ASN A 483 -0.02 -10.00 32.39
N ALA A 484 0.67 -10.08 33.53
CA ALA A 484 0.23 -9.39 34.74
C ALA A 484 0.19 -7.87 34.58
N ASP A 485 1.17 -7.28 33.90
CA ASP A 485 1.27 -5.84 33.67
C ASP A 485 0.24 -5.37 32.65
N LEU A 486 0.09 -6.08 31.52
CA LEU A 486 -0.94 -5.77 30.52
C LEU A 486 -2.37 -5.91 31.10
N ASN A 487 -2.62 -6.95 31.91
CA ASN A 487 -3.88 -7.14 32.62
C ASN A 487 -4.14 -6.05 33.67
N SER A 488 -3.10 -5.42 34.21
CA SER A 488 -3.24 -4.27 35.10
C SER A 488 -3.58 -2.97 34.35
N GLY A 489 -3.26 -2.92 33.06
CA GLY A 489 -3.52 -1.82 32.13
C GLY A 489 -2.27 -1.02 31.80
N ALA A 490 -1.98 -0.89 30.51
CA ALA A 490 -0.94 -0.03 29.95
C ALA A 490 -1.39 0.51 28.59
N PHE A 491 -1.18 1.79 28.31
CA PHE A 491 -1.56 2.40 27.02
C PHE A 491 -0.56 2.10 25.90
N ILE A 492 0.69 1.80 26.26
CA ILE A 492 1.76 1.39 25.36
C ILE A 492 2.43 0.13 25.89
N MET A 493 2.72 -0.79 24.96
CA MET A 493 3.66 -1.88 25.13
C MET A 493 4.76 -1.74 24.07
N GLN A 494 5.96 -1.36 24.48
CA GLN A 494 7.14 -1.33 23.61
C GLN A 494 7.93 -2.61 23.80
N HIS A 495 8.16 -3.34 22.72
CA HIS A 495 9.07 -4.48 22.71
C HIS A 495 10.21 -4.26 21.71
N ARG A 496 11.43 -4.60 22.12
CA ARG A 496 12.62 -4.60 21.25
C ARG A 496 13.55 -5.75 21.62
N ASP A 497 13.65 -6.73 20.72
CA ASP A 497 14.56 -7.87 20.80
C ASP A 497 14.52 -8.64 19.46
N HIS A 498 14.90 -9.91 19.43
CA HIS A 498 14.57 -10.86 18.37
C HIS A 498 13.07 -11.14 18.32
N GLY A 499 12.62 -11.62 17.15
CA GLY A 499 11.25 -12.06 16.91
C GLY A 499 11.21 -13.23 15.94
N TYR A 500 10.09 -13.92 15.94
CA TYR A 500 9.74 -15.01 15.03
C TYR A 500 8.23 -14.93 14.74
N GLU A 501 7.73 -15.67 13.74
CA GLU A 501 6.34 -15.55 13.28
C GLU A 501 5.33 -15.73 14.42
N GLY A 502 5.67 -16.56 15.41
CA GLY A 502 4.81 -16.87 16.54
C GLY A 502 5.01 -16.04 17.81
N GLY A 503 6.00 -15.13 17.90
CA GLY A 503 6.27 -14.38 19.13
C GLY A 503 7.61 -13.66 19.24
N TRP A 504 7.95 -13.29 20.48
CA TRP A 504 9.17 -12.58 20.85
C TRP A 504 10.22 -13.52 21.44
N GLY A 505 11.51 -13.23 21.20
CA GLY A 505 12.63 -13.97 21.79
C GLY A 505 12.78 -13.72 23.29
N GLU A 506 13.10 -12.48 23.67
CA GLU A 506 13.33 -12.09 25.05
C GLU A 506 12.62 -10.77 25.47
N PRO A 507 11.84 -10.80 26.58
CA PRO A 507 11.39 -12.00 27.26
C PRO A 507 10.54 -12.89 26.35
N ASP A 508 10.76 -14.21 26.43
CA ASP A 508 9.99 -15.17 25.63
C ASP A 508 8.49 -14.97 25.90
N TYR A 509 7.78 -14.67 24.81
CA TYR A 509 6.35 -14.37 24.81
C TYR A 509 5.76 -14.76 23.46
N SER A 510 4.99 -15.85 23.47
CA SER A 510 4.46 -16.48 22.27
C SER A 510 2.98 -16.24 22.10
N SER A 511 2.45 -16.59 20.92
CA SER A 511 1.01 -16.60 20.64
C SER A 511 0.23 -17.49 21.63
N ASN A 512 0.86 -18.50 22.24
CA ASN A 512 0.22 -19.32 23.27
C ASN A 512 0.05 -18.57 24.60
N ASP A 513 0.95 -17.64 24.91
CA ASP A 513 0.93 -16.87 26.15
C ASP A 513 -0.17 -15.80 26.13
N LEU A 514 -0.51 -15.28 24.94
CA LEU A 514 -1.60 -14.34 24.71
C LEU A 514 -2.94 -14.85 25.27
N TYR A 515 -3.22 -16.16 25.16
CA TYR A 515 -4.47 -16.75 25.66
C TYR A 515 -4.63 -16.69 27.19
N ASN A 516 -3.62 -16.23 27.93
CA ASN A 516 -3.71 -15.98 29.36
C ASN A 516 -4.00 -14.50 29.70
N LEU A 517 -4.14 -13.63 28.70
CA LEU A 517 -4.58 -12.25 28.88
C LEU A 517 -6.05 -12.19 29.31
N ASN A 518 -6.34 -11.22 30.17
CA ASN A 518 -7.68 -10.85 30.63
C ASN A 518 -7.84 -9.32 30.69
N ASN A 519 -7.07 -8.59 29.86
CA ASN A 519 -7.02 -7.14 29.89
C ASN A 519 -8.21 -6.52 29.15
N ASP A 520 -8.98 -5.69 29.85
CA ASP A 520 -10.07 -4.89 29.28
C ASP A 520 -9.59 -3.49 28.83
N MET A 521 -8.36 -3.12 29.20
CA MET A 521 -7.69 -1.89 28.77
C MET A 521 -6.58 -2.27 27.79
N LEU A 522 -6.74 -1.86 26.54
CA LEU A 522 -5.94 -2.36 25.43
C LEU A 522 -4.74 -1.44 25.17
N PRO A 523 -3.48 -1.93 25.24
CA PRO A 523 -2.31 -1.19 24.81
C PRO A 523 -2.25 -1.04 23.30
N PHE A 524 -1.62 0.02 22.82
CA PHE A 524 -0.98 -0.04 21.51
C PHE A 524 0.38 -0.73 21.62
N VAL A 525 0.70 -1.64 20.70
CA VAL A 525 1.92 -2.46 20.76
C VAL A 525 2.91 -2.02 19.68
N PHE A 526 4.13 -1.73 20.08
CA PHE A 526 5.26 -1.59 19.16
C PHE A 526 6.10 -2.87 19.23
N SER A 527 5.93 -3.75 18.25
CA SER A 527 6.68 -5.00 18.10
C SER A 527 7.84 -4.78 17.13
N THR A 528 8.87 -4.09 17.61
CA THR A 528 10.02 -3.69 16.80
C THR A 528 11.02 -4.85 16.71
N ASN A 529 10.68 -5.91 15.99
CA ASN A 529 11.49 -7.13 15.88
C ASN A 529 11.09 -7.95 14.64
N CYS A 530 11.91 -8.93 14.27
CA CYS A 530 11.68 -9.78 13.08
C CYS A 530 10.32 -10.50 13.08
N LEU A 531 9.72 -10.64 11.88
CA LEU A 531 8.70 -11.63 11.52
C LEU A 531 7.36 -11.62 12.28
N THR A 532 7.20 -10.82 13.33
CA THR A 532 5.99 -10.83 14.17
C THR A 532 4.73 -10.35 13.46
N GLY A 533 4.88 -9.67 12.32
CA GLY A 533 3.82 -9.22 11.43
C GLY A 533 3.87 -9.90 10.07
N LYS A 534 4.43 -11.11 9.95
CA LYS A 534 4.44 -11.88 8.70
C LYS A 534 3.05 -12.42 8.36
N TYR A 535 2.15 -11.53 7.94
CA TYR A 535 0.73 -11.83 7.73
C TYR A 535 0.45 -12.66 6.44
N ASP A 536 1.46 -12.96 5.62
CA ASP A 536 1.42 -14.01 4.57
C ASP A 536 1.83 -15.40 5.08
N ALA A 537 2.13 -15.56 6.38
CA ALA A 537 2.51 -16.85 6.91
C ALA A 537 1.35 -17.88 6.76
N PRO A 538 1.64 -19.19 6.55
CA PRO A 538 0.61 -20.23 6.43
C PRO A 538 -0.29 -20.43 7.67
N SER A 539 0.00 -19.74 8.75
CA SER A 539 -0.77 -19.73 9.99
C SER A 539 -0.69 -18.33 10.60
N PRO A 540 -1.72 -17.87 11.33
CA PRO A 540 -1.75 -16.52 11.87
C PRO A 540 -0.47 -16.19 12.64
N CYS A 541 0.22 -15.13 12.24
CA CYS A 541 1.40 -14.62 12.91
C CYS A 541 1.05 -13.99 14.27
N PHE A 542 2.07 -13.55 15.00
CA PHE A 542 1.92 -12.99 16.34
C PHE A 542 1.03 -11.73 16.34
N ALA A 543 1.21 -10.82 15.39
CA ALA A 543 0.40 -9.60 15.25
C ALA A 543 -1.08 -9.93 15.01
N GLU A 544 -1.37 -10.87 14.11
CA GLU A 544 -2.74 -11.34 13.85
C GLU A 544 -3.36 -11.94 15.12
N ASN A 545 -2.66 -12.86 15.79
CA ASN A 545 -3.17 -13.48 17.02
C ASN A 545 -3.44 -12.45 18.13
N PHE A 546 -2.57 -11.46 18.31
CA PHE A 546 -2.69 -10.46 19.37
C PHE A 546 -3.80 -9.43 19.07
N HIS A 547 -3.97 -9.07 17.81
CA HIS A 547 -4.98 -8.10 17.40
C HIS A 547 -6.39 -8.71 17.30
N ARG A 548 -6.52 -9.92 16.74
CA ARG A 548 -7.81 -10.59 16.50
C ARG A 548 -8.54 -11.07 17.76
N MET A 549 -7.84 -11.30 18.87
CA MET A 549 -8.49 -11.75 20.11
C MET A 549 -9.38 -10.68 20.76
N GLU A 550 -10.30 -11.08 21.64
CA GLU A 550 -11.19 -10.14 22.37
C GLU A 550 -10.38 -9.26 23.34
N GLN A 551 -9.53 -9.90 24.16
CA GLN A 551 -8.46 -9.24 24.91
C GLN A 551 -7.31 -8.86 23.96
N GLY A 552 -6.12 -8.52 24.46
CA GLY A 552 -4.97 -8.33 23.60
C GLY A 552 -4.60 -6.86 23.42
N CYS A 553 -4.39 -6.41 22.18
CA CYS A 553 -3.99 -5.04 21.87
C CYS A 553 -5.05 -4.24 21.12
N LEU A 554 -4.92 -2.91 21.16
CA LEU A 554 -5.71 -1.93 20.42
C LEU A 554 -5.29 -1.88 18.94
N GLY A 555 -4.01 -2.12 18.69
CA GLY A 555 -3.34 -2.12 17.40
C GLY A 555 -1.86 -2.43 17.61
N ILE A 556 -1.16 -2.77 16.54
CA ILE A 556 0.23 -3.22 16.61
C ILE A 556 1.03 -2.79 15.38
N ILE A 557 2.25 -2.31 15.58
CA ILE A 557 3.25 -2.18 14.50
C ILE A 557 4.19 -3.37 14.57
N ALA A 558 4.35 -4.11 13.47
CA ALA A 558 5.14 -5.34 13.41
C ALA A 558 5.84 -5.52 12.05
N ALA A 559 6.90 -6.32 12.03
CA ALA A 559 7.70 -6.59 10.84
C ALA A 559 7.21 -7.82 10.06
N THR A 560 7.17 -7.73 8.73
CA THR A 560 6.86 -8.88 7.87
C THR A 560 8.06 -9.83 7.70
N GLU A 561 9.29 -9.32 7.81
CA GLU A 561 10.51 -10.10 7.56
C GLU A 561 11.61 -9.90 8.62
N VAL A 562 12.76 -10.55 8.39
CA VAL A 562 13.99 -10.32 9.16
C VAL A 562 14.41 -8.86 9.07
N SER A 563 14.69 -8.27 10.23
CA SER A 563 14.97 -6.85 10.39
C SER A 563 16.39 -6.59 10.91
N TYR A 564 16.78 -5.32 11.08
CA TYR A 564 18.16 -4.92 11.36
C TYR A 564 18.29 -4.16 12.67
N SER A 565 19.26 -4.55 13.50
CA SER A 565 19.66 -3.74 14.65
C SER A 565 20.27 -2.40 14.17
N PHE A 566 20.26 -1.39 15.04
CA PHE A 566 20.64 0.00 14.78
C PHE A 566 19.63 0.76 13.92
N VAL A 567 19.24 0.19 12.78
CA VAL A 567 18.30 0.79 11.82
C VAL A 567 16.88 0.79 12.38
N ASN A 568 16.41 -0.35 12.92
CA ASN A 568 15.14 -0.44 13.64
C ASN A 568 15.06 0.52 14.83
N ASP A 569 16.18 0.74 15.51
CA ASP A 569 16.25 1.60 16.70
C ASP A 569 16.09 3.08 16.29
N ALA A 570 16.76 3.51 15.22
CA ALA A 570 16.60 4.84 14.64
C ALA A 570 15.19 5.07 14.08
N TYR A 571 14.62 4.08 13.38
CA TYR A 571 13.22 4.10 12.95
C TYR A 571 12.27 4.27 14.14
N GLN A 572 12.44 3.46 15.19
CA GLN A 572 11.56 3.51 16.36
C GLN A 572 11.66 4.85 17.10
N TRP A 573 12.86 5.42 17.24
CA TRP A 573 13.02 6.78 17.77
C TRP A 573 12.30 7.82 16.90
N GLY A 574 12.37 7.70 15.58
CA GLY A 574 11.59 8.55 14.65
C GLY A 574 10.07 8.41 14.83
N VAL A 575 9.56 7.22 15.17
CA VAL A 575 8.15 7.01 15.52
C VAL A 575 7.77 7.76 16.81
N TYR A 576 8.59 7.64 17.87
CA TYR A 576 8.36 8.37 19.13
C TYR A 576 8.50 9.88 18.96
N ASP A 577 9.45 10.33 18.14
CA ASP A 577 9.67 11.73 17.80
C ASP A 577 8.49 12.33 17.00
N ALA A 578 7.88 11.55 16.11
CA ALA A 578 6.64 11.97 15.45
C ALA A 578 5.47 12.11 16.43
N MET A 579 5.36 11.19 17.39
CA MET A 579 4.32 11.23 18.41
C MET A 579 4.53 12.36 19.42
N TRP A 580 5.79 12.61 19.76
CA TRP A 580 6.25 13.64 20.67
C TRP A 580 7.51 14.32 20.13
N PRO A 581 7.37 15.45 19.42
CA PRO A 581 8.48 16.18 18.80
C PRO A 581 9.60 16.65 19.74
N ASP A 582 9.39 16.65 21.05
CA ASP A 582 10.40 16.93 22.06
C ASP A 582 11.24 15.70 22.46
N PHE A 583 10.98 14.53 21.86
CA PHE A 583 11.79 13.33 22.02
C PHE A 583 13.22 13.53 21.50
N ASP A 584 13.37 13.99 20.25
CA ASP A 584 14.64 14.46 19.67
C ASP A 584 14.53 15.95 19.29
N PRO A 585 14.85 16.88 20.21
CA PRO A 585 14.71 18.33 20.00
C PRO A 585 15.55 18.91 18.84
N GLY A 586 16.43 18.11 18.23
CA GLY A 586 17.11 18.46 16.98
C GLY A 586 16.19 18.38 15.75
N TYR A 587 14.94 17.97 15.92
CA TYR A 587 13.89 17.84 14.91
C TYR A 587 12.62 18.59 15.35
N GLY A 588 11.90 19.17 14.40
CA GLY A 588 10.56 19.71 14.59
C GLY A 588 10.33 20.80 15.65
N ASP A 589 9.05 20.95 16.02
CA ASP A 589 8.55 21.90 17.03
C ASP A 589 7.94 21.12 18.21
N PRO A 590 8.48 21.27 19.44
CA PRO A 590 8.13 20.47 20.60
C PRO A 590 6.66 20.63 21.07
N ASP A 591 5.94 21.67 20.61
CA ASP A 591 4.64 22.03 21.19
C ASP A 591 3.43 21.24 20.60
N GLN A 592 3.63 20.27 19.70
CA GLN A 592 2.53 19.58 18.98
C GLN A 592 2.68 18.05 18.92
N ALA A 593 2.18 17.34 19.93
CA ALA A 593 2.11 15.87 19.90
C ALA A 593 1.12 15.35 18.83
N ASN A 594 1.54 14.34 18.06
CA ASN A 594 0.70 13.63 17.08
C ASN A 594 0.59 12.14 17.43
N LEU A 595 -0.32 11.80 18.34
CA LEU A 595 -0.46 10.45 18.89
C LEU A 595 -1.16 9.44 17.96
N ARG A 596 -1.10 9.64 16.64
CA ARG A 596 -1.61 8.69 15.64
C ARG A 596 -0.48 7.77 15.20
N THR A 597 -0.56 6.51 15.61
CA THR A 597 0.56 5.57 15.47
C THR A 597 0.83 5.16 14.03
N CYS A 598 -0.19 5.11 13.16
CA CYS A 598 -0.01 4.85 11.73
C CYS A 598 0.77 5.99 11.04
N PHE A 599 0.49 7.25 11.40
CA PHE A 599 1.26 8.41 10.94
C PHE A 599 2.67 8.43 11.55
N GLY A 600 2.81 7.96 12.79
CA GLY A 600 4.11 7.71 13.41
C GLY A 600 4.96 6.70 12.63
N ASN A 601 4.37 5.60 12.15
CA ASN A 601 5.04 4.62 11.29
C ASN A 601 5.59 5.30 10.02
N ALA A 602 4.76 6.07 9.31
CA ALA A 602 5.19 6.80 8.11
C ALA A 602 6.33 7.80 8.41
N SER A 603 6.19 8.60 9.47
CA SER A 603 7.21 9.58 9.88
C SER A 603 8.53 8.92 10.32
N GLY A 604 8.48 7.76 10.97
CA GLY A 604 9.66 7.00 11.37
C GLY A 604 10.53 6.59 10.16
N LYS A 605 9.90 6.29 9.02
CA LYS A 605 10.59 5.97 7.76
C LYS A 605 11.27 7.22 7.18
N TRP A 606 10.59 8.36 7.15
CA TRP A 606 11.18 9.65 6.73
C TRP A 606 12.36 10.08 7.62
N TYR A 607 12.22 9.92 8.93
CA TYR A 607 13.29 10.16 9.91
C TYR A 607 14.51 9.26 9.65
N LEU A 608 14.27 7.97 9.43
CA LEU A 608 15.32 6.99 9.15
C LEU A 608 16.07 7.32 7.86
N GLN A 609 15.37 7.73 6.80
CA GLN A 609 15.99 8.06 5.52
C GLN A 609 17.01 9.20 5.66
N ALA A 610 16.67 10.26 6.39
CA ALA A 610 17.61 11.36 6.66
C ALA A 610 18.75 10.94 7.61
N SER A 611 18.50 10.02 8.54
CA SER A 611 19.49 9.60 9.54
C SER A 611 20.74 9.02 8.89
N SER A 612 21.89 9.65 9.08
CA SER A 612 23.16 9.28 8.43
C SER A 612 23.06 9.07 6.90
N TRP A 613 22.24 9.83 6.17
CA TRP A 613 22.26 9.84 4.70
C TRP A 613 23.60 10.38 4.14
N PRO A 614 24.23 9.74 3.12
CA PRO A 614 23.71 8.66 2.26
C PRO A 614 24.07 7.23 2.68
N SER A 615 24.68 7.03 3.86
CA SER A 615 25.20 5.72 4.24
C SER A 615 24.09 4.70 4.58
N ASN A 616 24.41 3.43 4.31
CA ASN A 616 23.56 2.24 4.49
C ASN A 616 22.19 2.30 3.78
N PRO A 617 22.13 2.64 2.48
CA PRO A 617 20.85 2.76 1.78
C PRO A 617 20.06 1.45 1.75
N GLY A 618 20.74 0.30 1.60
CA GLY A 618 20.09 -1.01 1.53
C GLY A 618 19.31 -1.37 2.80
N SER A 619 19.93 -1.30 3.98
CA SER A 619 19.24 -1.63 5.25
C SER A 619 18.08 -0.69 5.57
N LYS A 620 18.15 0.57 5.13
CA LYS A 620 17.06 1.54 5.27
C LYS A 620 15.87 1.18 4.40
N ALA A 621 16.11 0.91 3.11
CA ALA A 621 15.06 0.50 2.18
C ALA A 621 14.31 -0.75 2.69
N ILE A 622 15.03 -1.76 3.19
CA ILE A 622 14.40 -2.95 3.79
C ILE A 622 13.49 -2.55 4.98
N THR A 623 13.96 -1.65 5.84
CA THR A 623 13.19 -1.17 7.01
C THR A 623 11.94 -0.39 6.63
N HIS A 624 11.98 0.38 5.53
CA HIS A 624 10.80 1.08 5.04
C HIS A 624 9.68 0.12 4.61
N HIS A 625 10.04 -1.03 4.05
CA HIS A 625 9.07 -2.01 3.56
C HIS A 625 8.61 -3.03 4.60
N LEU A 626 9.39 -3.32 5.66
CA LEU A 626 9.03 -4.39 6.59
C LEU A 626 7.99 -4.01 7.66
N PHE A 627 7.95 -2.76 8.14
CA PHE A 627 7.08 -2.36 9.26
C PHE A 627 5.68 -1.91 8.83
N HIS A 628 4.68 -2.65 9.31
CA HIS A 628 3.27 -2.49 8.99
C HIS A 628 2.46 -2.12 10.22
N HIS A 629 1.46 -1.25 10.03
CA HIS A 629 0.50 -0.89 11.07
C HIS A 629 -0.74 -1.78 10.93
N HIS A 630 -1.05 -2.52 12.00
CA HIS A 630 -2.28 -3.28 12.12
C HIS A 630 -3.27 -2.55 13.04
N GLY A 631 -4.44 -2.22 12.50
CA GLY A 631 -5.46 -1.39 13.14
C GLY A 631 -6.02 -0.32 12.20
N ASP A 632 -6.76 0.65 12.73
CA ASP A 632 -7.24 1.80 11.96
C ASP A 632 -6.19 2.94 11.92
N ALA A 633 -6.07 3.60 10.76
CA ALA A 633 -5.03 4.60 10.51
C ALA A 633 -5.17 5.89 11.34
N PHE A 634 -6.40 6.29 11.67
CA PHE A 634 -6.70 7.56 12.36
C PHE A 634 -6.85 7.43 13.88
N THR A 635 -6.79 6.21 14.39
CA THR A 635 -6.82 5.94 15.83
C THR A 635 -5.78 6.78 16.54
N THR A 636 -6.26 7.65 17.44
CA THR A 636 -5.41 8.58 18.20
C THR A 636 -5.28 8.10 19.63
N LEU A 637 -4.04 7.83 20.08
CA LEU A 637 -3.81 7.39 21.46
C LEU A 637 -4.08 8.51 22.46
N TYR A 638 -4.51 8.09 23.65
CA TYR A 638 -4.53 8.90 24.85
C TYR A 638 -3.24 8.65 25.63
N SER A 639 -2.45 9.70 25.85
CA SER A 639 -1.26 9.66 26.72
C SER A 639 -1.56 10.11 28.14
N GLU A 640 -2.74 10.69 28.39
CA GLU A 640 -3.21 11.14 29.71
C GLU A 640 -4.65 10.72 29.94
N VAL A 641 -5.07 10.71 31.22
CA VAL A 641 -6.49 10.54 31.56
C VAL A 641 -7.30 11.65 30.86
N PRO A 642 -8.25 11.30 29.99
CA PRO A 642 -8.95 12.28 29.17
C PRO A 642 -9.65 13.34 30.00
N GLN A 643 -9.58 14.60 29.55
CA GLN A 643 -10.28 15.73 30.16
C GLN A 643 -11.54 16.09 29.37
N ASN A 644 -12.48 16.79 29.99
CA ASN A 644 -13.65 17.33 29.27
C ASN A 644 -13.26 18.58 28.47
N LEU A 645 -13.74 18.69 27.25
CA LEU A 645 -13.66 19.92 26.46
C LEU A 645 -14.64 20.98 26.98
N ALA A 646 -14.24 22.26 26.94
CA ALA A 646 -15.16 23.37 27.13
C ALA A 646 -15.79 23.76 25.79
N VAL A 647 -16.97 23.22 25.48
CA VAL A 647 -17.72 23.50 24.25
C VAL A 647 -18.97 24.33 24.55
N THR A 648 -19.27 25.32 23.71
CA THR A 648 -20.50 26.11 23.79
C THR A 648 -21.03 26.45 22.40
N HIS A 649 -22.29 26.12 22.16
CA HIS A 649 -23.04 26.48 20.95
C HIS A 649 -24.53 26.67 21.29
N GLN A 650 -25.35 27.06 20.31
CA GLN A 650 -26.81 27.05 20.48
C GLN A 650 -27.34 25.61 20.53
N PRO A 651 -28.40 25.32 21.29
CA PRO A 651 -28.97 23.97 21.38
C PRO A 651 -29.85 23.59 20.17
N ILE A 652 -29.91 24.44 19.15
CA ILE A 652 -30.72 24.29 17.93
C ILE A 652 -29.99 24.98 16.77
N LEU A 653 -30.20 24.48 15.55
CA LEU A 653 -29.92 25.22 14.32
C LEU A 653 -31.24 25.73 13.76
N PHE A 654 -31.32 27.02 13.40
CA PHE A 654 -32.48 27.53 12.65
C PHE A 654 -32.29 27.23 11.16
N ALA A 655 -33.31 26.63 10.55
CA ALA A 655 -33.33 26.36 9.12
C ALA A 655 -33.13 27.65 8.31
N GLY A 656 -32.42 27.54 7.19
CA GLY A 656 -32.10 28.69 6.34
C GLY A 656 -30.86 29.50 6.76
N HIS A 657 -30.26 29.23 7.93
CA HIS A 657 -29.00 29.88 8.33
C HIS A 657 -27.81 29.30 7.55
N ASP A 658 -26.88 30.17 7.15
CA ASP A 658 -25.67 29.84 6.37
C ASP A 658 -24.41 29.71 7.25
N ASN A 659 -24.57 29.70 8.57
CA ASN A 659 -23.48 29.49 9.51
C ASN A 659 -24.00 28.96 10.86
N PHE A 660 -23.13 28.28 11.60
CA PHE A 660 -23.36 27.85 12.97
C PHE A 660 -22.17 28.24 13.86
N THR A 661 -22.45 28.85 15.02
CA THR A 661 -21.38 29.35 15.91
C THR A 661 -21.06 28.36 17.02
N VAL A 662 -19.79 27.93 17.08
CA VAL A 662 -19.25 27.05 18.12
C VAL A 662 -18.06 27.72 18.79
N THR A 663 -17.99 27.65 20.12
CA THR A 663 -16.80 27.99 20.91
C THR A 663 -16.24 26.69 21.47
N ALA A 664 -14.96 26.41 21.22
CA ALA A 664 -14.25 25.25 21.75
C ALA A 664 -12.82 25.63 22.16
N ASP A 665 -12.19 24.80 22.97
CA ASP A 665 -10.82 25.01 23.45
C ASP A 665 -9.81 25.18 22.29
N GLU A 666 -8.78 26.00 22.52
CA GLU A 666 -7.73 26.22 21.51
C GLU A 666 -7.04 24.89 21.13
N GLY A 667 -6.87 24.66 19.82
CA GLY A 667 -6.24 23.44 19.28
C GLY A 667 -7.16 22.22 19.17
N SER A 668 -8.47 22.36 19.40
CA SER A 668 -9.45 21.33 19.03
C SER A 668 -9.84 21.42 17.55
N VAL A 669 -10.41 20.36 16.99
CA VAL A 669 -11.09 20.37 15.69
C VAL A 669 -12.60 20.29 15.91
N ILE A 670 -13.37 21.14 15.24
CA ILE A 670 -14.84 21.16 15.26
C ILE A 670 -15.33 20.66 13.90
N ALA A 671 -16.18 19.65 13.92
CA ALA A 671 -16.89 19.15 12.75
C ALA A 671 -18.40 19.28 12.95
N LEU A 672 -19.07 19.74 11.91
CA LEU A 672 -20.52 19.84 11.80
C LEU A 672 -20.98 18.86 10.74
N THR A 673 -21.83 17.89 11.12
CA THR A 673 -22.35 16.88 10.18
C THR A 673 -23.87 16.81 10.23
N THR A 674 -24.47 16.39 9.12
CA THR A 674 -25.91 16.07 9.00
C THR A 674 -26.06 14.96 7.97
N ASN A 675 -26.94 13.99 8.22
CA ASN A 675 -27.21 12.89 7.29
C ASN A 675 -25.95 12.16 6.76
N GLY A 676 -24.91 12.00 7.59
CA GLY A 676 -23.67 11.34 7.17
C GLY A 676 -22.75 12.18 6.28
N GLU A 677 -22.95 13.50 6.18
CA GLU A 677 -22.09 14.41 5.40
C GLU A 677 -21.46 15.50 6.27
N ILE A 678 -20.25 15.93 5.90
CA ILE A 678 -19.56 17.05 6.54
C ILE A 678 -20.04 18.36 5.93
N ILE A 679 -20.69 19.21 6.74
CA ILE A 679 -21.22 20.49 6.29
C ILE A 679 -20.47 21.71 6.85
N GLY A 680 -19.52 21.49 7.76
CA GLY A 680 -18.68 22.56 8.31
C GLY A 680 -17.48 22.03 9.10
N LEU A 681 -16.33 22.68 8.95
CA LEU A 681 -15.11 22.42 9.71
C LEU A 681 -14.55 23.72 10.28
N ALA A 682 -13.98 23.66 11.48
CA ALA A 682 -13.24 24.78 12.06
C ALA A 682 -12.24 24.32 13.12
N ASP A 683 -11.17 25.10 13.30
CA ASP A 683 -10.30 24.95 14.46
C ASP A 683 -10.87 25.68 15.68
N GLY A 684 -10.80 25.05 16.84
CA GLY A 684 -11.09 25.69 18.12
C GLY A 684 -9.99 26.70 18.47
N THR A 685 -10.40 27.92 18.82
CA THR A 685 -9.48 29.04 19.15
C THR A 685 -9.61 29.52 20.59
N GLY A 686 -10.43 28.85 21.41
CA GLY A 686 -10.88 29.35 22.72
C GLY A 686 -11.92 30.48 22.64
N GLY A 687 -12.22 30.99 21.44
CA GLY A 687 -13.25 31.99 21.19
C GLY A 687 -14.32 31.51 20.18
N PRO A 688 -15.45 32.24 20.05
CA PRO A 688 -16.52 31.85 19.14
C PRO A 688 -16.07 31.85 17.67
N GLN A 689 -16.28 30.73 16.98
CA GLN A 689 -16.08 30.57 15.53
C GLN A 689 -17.44 30.49 14.84
N ALA A 690 -17.68 31.37 13.87
CA ALA A 690 -18.87 31.30 13.00
C ALA A 690 -18.53 30.42 11.79
N ILE A 691 -18.90 29.14 11.87
CA ILE A 691 -18.56 28.11 10.88
C ILE A 691 -19.55 28.23 9.71
N PRO A 692 -19.10 28.53 8.48
CA PRO A 692 -19.97 28.56 7.32
C PRO A 692 -20.57 27.18 7.05
N ILE A 693 -21.87 27.11 6.76
CA ILE A 693 -22.57 25.89 6.37
C ILE A 693 -23.54 26.18 5.21
N ALA A 694 -23.87 25.17 4.41
CA ALA A 694 -25.03 25.29 3.53
C ALA A 694 -26.32 25.38 4.37
N PRO A 695 -27.31 26.21 3.98
CA PRO A 695 -28.58 26.29 4.69
C PRO A 695 -29.30 24.94 4.76
N GLN A 696 -29.60 24.51 5.99
CA GLN A 696 -30.26 23.23 6.24
C GLN A 696 -31.79 23.38 6.33
N LEU A 697 -32.49 22.28 6.05
CA LEU A 697 -33.94 22.16 6.18
C LEU A 697 -34.31 21.51 7.52
N PRO A 698 -35.48 21.82 8.11
CA PRO A 698 -35.98 21.09 9.28
C PRO A 698 -36.28 19.64 8.93
N GLY A 699 -35.94 18.71 9.83
CA GLY A 699 -36.26 17.28 9.68
C GLY A 699 -35.09 16.34 9.95
N SER A 700 -33.85 16.82 9.82
CA SER A 700 -32.63 16.17 10.30
C SER A 700 -32.08 16.88 11.54
N ASP A 701 -31.05 16.26 12.13
CA ASP A 701 -30.31 16.82 13.25
C ASP A 701 -28.91 17.24 12.80
N LEU A 702 -28.44 18.37 13.33
CA LEU A 702 -27.05 18.80 13.23
C LEU A 702 -26.27 18.11 14.34
N ILE A 703 -25.23 17.36 13.97
CA ILE A 703 -24.29 16.78 14.92
C ILE A 703 -23.08 17.71 15.03
N VAL A 704 -22.75 18.12 16.25
CA VAL A 704 -21.55 18.89 16.58
C VAL A 704 -20.55 17.96 17.24
N THR A 705 -19.45 17.68 16.54
CA THR A 705 -18.34 16.88 17.07
C THR A 705 -17.14 17.78 17.33
N VAL A 706 -16.55 17.69 18.53
CA VAL A 706 -15.30 18.39 18.85
C VAL A 706 -14.28 17.38 19.37
N THR A 707 -13.10 17.36 18.75
CA THR A 707 -12.00 16.45 19.09
C THR A 707 -10.74 17.23 19.48
N LYS A 708 -9.98 16.70 20.45
CA LYS A 708 -8.68 17.23 20.86
C LYS A 708 -7.87 16.10 21.53
N PRO A 709 -6.54 16.01 21.31
CA PRO A 709 -5.71 15.02 22.01
C PRO A 709 -5.91 15.08 23.53
N ASN A 710 -5.93 13.92 24.19
CA ASN A 710 -6.15 13.79 25.64
C ASN A 710 -7.47 14.38 26.18
N HIS A 711 -8.50 14.50 25.34
CA HIS A 711 -9.83 14.91 25.76
C HIS A 711 -10.91 13.91 25.33
N TYR A 712 -11.99 13.81 26.11
CA TYR A 712 -13.19 13.12 25.66
C TYR A 712 -13.72 13.83 24.41
N ARG A 713 -14.11 13.04 23.42
CA ARG A 713 -14.82 13.55 22.25
C ARG A 713 -16.13 14.16 22.73
N TYR A 714 -16.38 15.41 22.34
CA TYR A 714 -17.68 16.04 22.54
C TYR A 714 -18.54 15.74 21.33
N ILE A 715 -19.74 15.20 21.55
CA ILE A 715 -20.75 14.98 20.52
C ILE A 715 -22.07 15.50 21.09
N ASP A 716 -22.72 16.40 20.38
CA ASP A 716 -24.07 16.86 20.69
C ASP A 716 -24.94 16.86 19.42
N GLU A 717 -26.19 16.46 19.57
CA GLU A 717 -27.15 16.32 18.48
C GLU A 717 -28.25 17.37 18.65
N LEU A 718 -28.39 18.22 17.65
CA LEU A 718 -29.18 19.44 17.71
C LEU A 718 -30.29 19.42 16.67
N PRO A 719 -31.56 19.62 17.07
CA PRO A 719 -32.63 19.65 16.10
C PRO A 719 -32.54 20.90 15.22
N ILE A 720 -32.79 20.69 13.92
CA ILE A 720 -32.92 21.78 12.95
C ILE A 720 -34.38 22.23 12.94
N VAL A 721 -34.63 23.47 13.37
CA VAL A 721 -35.97 23.99 13.63
C VAL A 721 -36.31 25.21 12.77
N THR A 722 -37.60 25.50 12.64
CA THR A 722 -38.12 26.64 11.87
C THR A 722 -38.93 27.57 12.75
N GLU A 723 -38.87 28.88 12.48
CA GLU A 723 -39.74 29.87 13.13
C GLU A 723 -41.11 29.97 12.45
N SER A 724 -41.31 29.28 11.32
CA SER A 724 -42.56 29.32 10.56
C SER A 724 -43.74 28.81 11.41
N PRO A 725 -44.93 29.46 11.32
CA PRO A 725 -46.10 29.05 12.07
C PRO A 725 -46.57 27.65 11.67
N ASN A 726 -46.57 27.35 10.38
CA ASN A 726 -46.78 26.03 9.81
C ASN A 726 -45.51 25.63 9.06
N TYR A 727 -45.09 24.37 9.19
CA TYR A 727 -44.00 23.81 8.39
C TYR A 727 -44.17 22.29 8.36
N VAL A 728 -44.86 21.79 7.33
CA VAL A 728 -45.23 20.37 7.25
C VAL A 728 -44.24 19.64 6.37
N ILE A 729 -43.62 18.60 6.92
CA ILE A 729 -42.65 17.75 6.24
C ILE A 729 -43.11 16.31 6.19
N PHE A 730 -42.57 15.56 5.23
CA PHE A 730 -42.65 14.11 5.23
C PHE A 730 -42.06 13.54 6.53
N TYR A 731 -42.67 12.49 7.07
CA TYR A 731 -42.18 11.83 8.28
C TYR A 731 -41.95 10.33 8.08
N ALA A 732 -42.93 9.61 7.55
CA ALA A 732 -42.84 8.19 7.29
C ALA A 732 -43.90 7.74 6.30
N LEU A 733 -43.67 6.62 5.64
CA LEU A 733 -44.69 5.92 4.85
C LEU A 733 -44.80 4.47 5.30
N VAL A 734 -45.88 3.82 4.90
CA VAL A 734 -46.03 2.36 4.87
C VAL A 734 -46.60 2.02 3.50
N ILE A 735 -46.00 1.04 2.84
CA ILE A 735 -46.47 0.53 1.56
C ILE A 735 -47.55 -0.52 1.85
N ASN A 736 -48.71 -0.36 1.21
CA ASN A 736 -49.81 -1.31 1.24
C ASN A 736 -49.94 -1.93 -0.16
N ASP A 737 -49.40 -3.14 -0.28
CA ASP A 737 -49.20 -3.94 -1.50
C ASP A 737 -50.15 -5.15 -1.55
N GLY A 738 -51.28 -5.08 -0.82
CA GLY A 738 -52.23 -6.19 -0.70
C GLY A 738 -52.90 -6.62 -2.01
N SER A 739 -52.62 -5.93 -3.12
CA SER A 739 -53.04 -6.31 -4.48
C SER A 739 -51.97 -7.08 -5.26
N GLY A 740 -50.72 -7.13 -4.79
CA GLY A 740 -49.64 -8.00 -5.28
C GLY A 740 -49.33 -9.13 -4.29
N ASN A 741 -48.09 -9.19 -3.78
CA ASN A 741 -47.58 -10.33 -3.01
C ASN A 741 -47.74 -10.19 -1.48
N ALA A 742 -48.11 -9.00 -0.98
CA ALA A 742 -48.31 -8.69 0.44
C ALA A 742 -47.04 -8.81 1.31
N ASN A 743 -45.85 -8.54 0.73
CA ASN A 743 -44.56 -8.45 1.41
C ASN A 743 -44.31 -7.06 2.06
N GLY A 744 -45.07 -6.03 1.67
CA GLY A 744 -44.91 -4.65 2.15
C GLY A 744 -43.81 -3.85 1.46
N GLU A 745 -43.37 -4.29 0.28
CA GLU A 745 -42.37 -3.66 -0.57
C GLU A 745 -43.03 -3.21 -1.89
N LEU A 746 -42.26 -2.58 -2.79
CA LEU A 746 -42.74 -2.17 -4.10
C LEU A 746 -42.07 -3.07 -5.15
N ASP A 747 -42.77 -4.09 -5.62
CA ASP A 747 -42.25 -5.02 -6.61
C ASP A 747 -42.40 -4.50 -8.05
N LEU A 748 -41.56 -5.03 -8.95
CA LEU A 748 -41.64 -4.80 -10.39
C LEU A 748 -43.07 -4.95 -10.93
N GLY A 749 -43.53 -3.91 -11.63
CA GLY A 749 -44.87 -3.87 -12.24
C GLY A 749 -46.04 -3.71 -11.26
N GLU A 750 -45.79 -3.67 -9.95
CA GLU A 750 -46.84 -3.64 -8.94
C GLU A 750 -47.52 -2.26 -8.83
N THR A 751 -48.81 -2.27 -8.45
CA THR A 751 -49.54 -1.08 -8.01
C THR A 751 -49.80 -1.16 -6.51
N VAL A 752 -49.31 -0.18 -5.76
CA VAL A 752 -49.40 -0.10 -4.31
C VAL A 752 -50.06 1.19 -3.85
N THR A 753 -50.63 1.14 -2.65
CA THR A 753 -51.15 2.34 -1.96
C THR A 753 -50.22 2.72 -0.81
N LEU A 754 -50.11 4.01 -0.50
CA LEU A 754 -49.18 4.53 0.50
C LEU A 754 -49.94 5.09 1.70
N ASP A 755 -49.76 4.47 2.86
CA ASP A 755 -50.10 5.04 4.15
C ASP A 755 -49.08 6.14 4.49
N PHE A 756 -49.39 7.39 4.21
CA PHE A 756 -48.42 8.49 4.28
C PHE A 756 -48.56 9.28 5.58
N ALA A 757 -47.45 9.55 6.26
CA ALA A 757 -47.41 10.32 7.50
C ALA A 757 -46.59 11.59 7.33
N VAL A 758 -47.17 12.70 7.78
CA VAL A 758 -46.55 14.02 7.80
C VAL A 758 -46.39 14.53 9.22
N GLN A 759 -45.41 15.40 9.44
CA GLN A 759 -45.16 16.05 10.71
C GLN A 759 -45.18 17.57 10.55
N ASN A 760 -45.91 18.27 11.44
CA ASN A 760 -45.86 19.72 11.51
C ASN A 760 -44.73 20.17 12.44
N MET A 761 -43.64 20.68 11.88
CA MET A 761 -42.50 21.27 12.57
C MET A 761 -42.69 22.76 12.89
N GLY A 762 -43.82 23.35 12.46
CA GLY A 762 -44.16 24.73 12.73
C GLY A 762 -44.56 25.00 14.19
N THR A 763 -44.52 26.26 14.58
CA THR A 763 -44.81 26.71 15.95
C THR A 763 -46.31 26.79 16.30
N ALA A 764 -47.20 26.57 15.34
CA ALA A 764 -48.66 26.61 15.48
C ALA A 764 -49.34 25.38 14.88
N ASP A 765 -50.59 25.15 15.26
CA ASP A 765 -51.41 24.08 14.68
C ASP A 765 -51.73 24.39 13.20
N ALA A 766 -51.44 23.43 12.32
CA ALA A 766 -51.67 23.51 10.90
C ALA A 766 -53.05 22.92 10.55
N THR A 767 -53.80 23.57 9.64
CA THR A 767 -55.15 23.14 9.24
C THR A 767 -55.32 23.20 7.74
N ASN A 768 -56.03 22.23 7.16
CA ASN A 768 -56.26 22.09 5.71
C ASN A 768 -54.96 22.17 4.92
N ILE A 769 -54.03 21.27 5.23
CA ILE A 769 -52.76 21.18 4.52
C ILE A 769 -52.93 20.26 3.34
N ASP A 770 -52.82 20.82 2.14
CA ASP A 770 -52.84 20.07 0.90
C ASP A 770 -51.41 19.55 0.64
N VAL A 771 -51.27 18.25 0.45
CA VAL A 771 -50.01 17.55 0.21
C VAL A 771 -50.09 16.85 -1.13
N SER A 772 -49.15 17.14 -2.01
CA SER A 772 -49.01 16.45 -3.30
C SER A 772 -47.64 15.80 -3.44
N ILE A 773 -47.56 14.64 -4.07
CA ILE A 773 -46.28 13.99 -4.42
C ILE A 773 -46.02 14.09 -5.93
N THR A 774 -44.74 14.26 -6.29
CA THR A 774 -44.27 14.24 -7.68
C THR A 774 -42.99 13.42 -7.77
N SER A 775 -42.76 12.78 -8.92
CA SER A 775 -41.48 12.16 -9.26
C SER A 775 -41.16 12.49 -10.72
N GLU A 776 -39.88 12.65 -11.03
CA GLU A 776 -39.38 12.75 -12.40
C GLU A 776 -38.83 11.40 -12.91
N ASP A 777 -38.87 10.37 -12.06
CA ASP A 777 -38.37 9.03 -12.35
C ASP A 777 -39.27 8.31 -13.36
N GLU A 778 -38.67 7.77 -14.42
CA GLU A 778 -39.42 7.13 -15.51
C GLU A 778 -40.02 5.77 -15.12
N TYR A 779 -39.50 5.15 -14.06
CA TYR A 779 -39.93 3.84 -13.60
C TYR A 779 -41.13 3.87 -12.65
N VAL A 780 -41.71 5.04 -12.38
CA VAL A 780 -42.91 5.13 -11.54
C VAL A 780 -44.00 6.01 -12.14
N THR A 781 -45.22 5.50 -12.09
CA THR A 781 -46.42 6.26 -12.43
C THR A 781 -47.20 6.58 -11.16
N ILE A 782 -47.46 7.86 -10.92
CA ILE A 782 -48.33 8.30 -9.82
C ILE A 782 -49.79 8.26 -10.31
N ILE A 783 -50.61 7.39 -9.71
CA ILE A 783 -52.03 7.20 -10.04
C ILE A 783 -52.90 8.15 -9.21
N ASP A 784 -52.62 8.26 -7.91
CA ASP A 784 -53.19 9.24 -7.00
C ASP A 784 -52.07 9.91 -6.21
N GLY A 785 -51.96 11.23 -6.34
CA GLY A 785 -50.82 12.00 -5.85
C GLY A 785 -51.19 13.14 -4.92
N ASP A 786 -52.45 13.31 -4.54
CA ASP A 786 -52.95 14.45 -3.76
C ASP A 786 -53.71 13.99 -2.51
N GLU A 787 -53.38 14.54 -1.34
CA GLU A 787 -54.07 14.26 -0.07
C GLU A 787 -54.21 15.53 0.78
N THR A 788 -55.30 15.66 1.55
CA THR A 788 -55.53 16.81 2.44
C THR A 788 -55.56 16.41 3.92
N TYR A 789 -54.63 16.97 4.68
CA TYR A 789 -54.58 16.83 6.14
C TYR A 789 -55.38 17.94 6.82
N ALA A 790 -56.57 17.60 7.33
CA ALA A 790 -57.49 18.57 7.91
C ALA A 790 -56.93 19.32 9.14
N PHE A 791 -56.15 18.63 9.98
CA PHE A 791 -55.56 19.21 11.20
C PHE A 791 -54.29 18.45 11.61
N ILE A 792 -53.21 19.18 11.82
CA ILE A 792 -51.94 18.67 12.35
C ILE A 792 -51.48 19.62 13.46
N ALA A 793 -51.59 19.20 14.73
CA ALA A 793 -51.11 20.00 15.84
C ALA A 793 -49.60 20.29 15.72
N SER A 794 -49.14 21.41 16.27
CA SER A 794 -47.70 21.73 16.31
C SER A 794 -46.92 20.58 16.97
N GLY A 795 -45.87 20.11 16.30
CA GLY A 795 -45.03 18.97 16.71
C GLY A 795 -45.68 17.59 16.54
N ALA A 796 -46.94 17.49 16.11
CA ALA A 796 -47.62 16.22 15.95
C ALA A 796 -47.35 15.57 14.57
N ARG A 797 -47.42 14.23 14.56
CA ARG A 797 -47.40 13.38 13.37
C ARG A 797 -48.81 12.90 13.08
N VAL A 798 -49.25 13.01 11.84
CA VAL A 798 -50.56 12.51 11.39
C VAL A 798 -50.36 11.65 10.16
N ARG A 799 -50.99 10.48 10.15
CA ARG A 799 -50.98 9.54 9.02
C ARG A 799 -52.34 9.55 8.34
N ALA A 800 -52.33 9.67 7.02
CA ALA A 800 -53.46 9.33 6.16
C ALA A 800 -53.27 7.91 5.65
N THR A 801 -54.35 7.12 5.65
CA THR A 801 -54.33 5.74 5.16
C THR A 801 -54.67 5.73 3.68
N ASP A 802 -53.96 4.94 2.88
CA ASP A 802 -54.11 4.89 1.41
C ASP A 802 -54.08 6.30 0.77
N ALA A 803 -53.17 7.15 1.26
CA ALA A 803 -53.09 8.57 0.92
C ALA A 803 -52.68 8.82 -0.54
N PHE A 804 -51.86 7.93 -1.09
CA PHE A 804 -51.38 7.99 -2.47
C PHE A 804 -51.43 6.59 -3.10
N GLU A 805 -51.48 6.53 -4.43
CA GLU A 805 -51.43 5.29 -5.21
C GLU A 805 -50.37 5.45 -6.31
N ILE A 806 -49.43 4.51 -6.36
CA ILE A 806 -48.32 4.51 -7.33
C ILE A 806 -48.21 3.14 -8.00
N GLN A 807 -47.62 3.12 -9.19
CA GLN A 807 -47.32 1.90 -9.93
C GLN A 807 -45.87 1.91 -10.40
N ALA A 808 -45.13 0.85 -10.05
CA ALA A 808 -43.80 0.60 -10.58
C ALA A 808 -43.88 0.10 -12.03
N SER A 809 -42.88 0.45 -12.84
CA SER A 809 -42.75 -0.04 -14.19
C SER A 809 -42.35 -1.52 -14.21
N THR A 810 -42.61 -2.20 -15.33
CA THR A 810 -42.21 -3.60 -15.55
C THR A 810 -40.75 -3.76 -15.98
N ASP A 811 -40.03 -2.66 -16.15
CA ASP A 811 -38.60 -2.58 -16.53
C ASP A 811 -37.76 -1.83 -15.49
N ILE A 812 -38.28 -1.66 -14.27
CA ILE A 812 -37.55 -1.05 -13.16
C ILE A 812 -36.35 -1.93 -12.77
N PRO A 813 -35.12 -1.39 -12.65
CA PRO A 813 -33.96 -2.13 -12.16
C PRO A 813 -34.14 -2.54 -10.69
N ASP A 814 -33.47 -3.61 -10.26
CA ASP A 814 -33.48 -4.02 -8.85
C ASP A 814 -32.84 -2.94 -7.95
N ASN A 815 -33.35 -2.80 -6.73
CA ASN A 815 -32.95 -1.80 -5.75
C ASN A 815 -32.96 -0.33 -6.26
N HIS A 816 -33.66 -0.05 -7.36
CA HIS A 816 -33.75 1.30 -7.89
C HIS A 816 -34.46 2.23 -6.88
N ILE A 817 -33.79 3.33 -6.54
CA ILE A 817 -34.28 4.28 -5.55
C ILE A 817 -35.15 5.34 -6.25
N LEU A 818 -36.47 5.12 -6.20
CA LEU A 818 -37.43 6.07 -6.74
C LEU A 818 -37.44 7.34 -5.89
N ALA A 819 -36.96 8.44 -6.46
CA ALA A 819 -36.94 9.74 -5.81
C ALA A 819 -38.28 10.47 -5.98
N PHE A 820 -38.88 10.88 -4.86
CA PHE A 820 -40.10 11.67 -4.84
C PHE A 820 -39.89 13.01 -4.14
N THR A 821 -40.70 13.98 -4.54
CA THR A 821 -40.83 15.27 -3.88
C THR A 821 -42.25 15.41 -3.34
N MET A 822 -42.38 15.50 -2.02
CA MET A 822 -43.60 15.92 -1.36
C MET A 822 -43.66 17.45 -1.33
N THR A 823 -44.78 18.03 -1.78
CA THR A 823 -45.10 19.45 -1.64
C THR A 823 -46.31 19.60 -0.71
N ALA A 824 -46.13 20.24 0.43
CA ALA A 824 -47.21 20.58 1.37
C ALA A 824 -47.50 22.08 1.33
N THR A 825 -48.78 22.49 1.41
CA THR A 825 -49.17 23.91 1.45
C THR A 825 -50.41 24.16 2.31
N ASP A 826 -50.44 25.30 2.99
CA ASP A 826 -51.66 25.85 3.61
C ASP A 826 -52.37 26.90 2.73
N GLY A 827 -51.94 27.04 1.47
CA GLY A 827 -52.41 28.04 0.51
C GLY A 827 -51.64 29.36 0.51
N ASP A 828 -50.92 29.69 1.60
CA ASP A 828 -50.09 30.89 1.70
C ASP A 828 -48.58 30.55 1.67
N SER A 829 -48.20 29.39 2.21
CA SER A 829 -46.82 28.89 2.29
C SER A 829 -46.69 27.53 1.60
N ILE A 830 -45.48 27.21 1.13
CA ILE A 830 -45.16 25.94 0.49
C ILE A 830 -43.94 25.35 1.20
N TRP A 831 -44.01 24.06 1.54
CA TRP A 831 -42.93 23.29 2.15
C TRP A 831 -42.67 22.05 1.30
N ILE A 832 -41.40 21.78 1.06
CA ILE A 832 -40.97 20.70 0.17
C ILE A 832 -40.18 19.70 1.01
N SER A 833 -40.45 18.41 0.84
CA SER A 833 -39.67 17.33 1.46
C SER A 833 -39.36 16.25 0.43
N PRO A 834 -38.09 15.91 0.19
CA PRO A 834 -37.76 14.72 -0.56
C PRO A 834 -38.10 13.48 0.26
N PHE A 835 -38.45 12.38 -0.41
CA PHE A 835 -38.50 11.05 0.16
C PHE A 835 -38.27 10.02 -0.94
N ASN A 836 -37.81 8.84 -0.56
CA ASN A 836 -37.47 7.79 -1.51
C ASN A 836 -38.27 6.52 -1.19
N ILE A 837 -38.52 5.72 -2.23
CA ILE A 837 -39.03 4.35 -2.13
C ILE A 837 -38.07 3.46 -2.91
N ALA A 838 -37.53 2.43 -2.27
CA ALA A 838 -36.80 1.39 -2.98
C ALA A 838 -37.80 0.46 -3.66
N ALA A 839 -37.59 0.19 -4.94
CA ALA A 839 -38.31 -0.86 -5.65
C ALA A 839 -37.42 -2.10 -5.76
N ILE A 840 -38.04 -3.27 -5.70
CA ILE A 840 -37.36 -4.56 -5.87
C ILE A 840 -37.78 -5.21 -7.19
N ALA A 841 -36.82 -5.84 -7.84
CA ALA A 841 -37.02 -6.56 -9.08
C ALA A 841 -36.17 -7.84 -9.08
N PRO A 842 -36.60 -8.90 -9.78
CA PRO A 842 -35.73 -10.03 -10.05
C PRO A 842 -34.58 -9.61 -10.98
N GLU A 843 -33.40 -10.15 -10.73
CA GLU A 843 -32.21 -10.00 -11.57
C GLU A 843 -31.58 -11.38 -11.74
N VAL A 844 -32.11 -12.12 -12.71
CA VAL A 844 -31.67 -13.48 -13.04
C VAL A 844 -30.49 -13.41 -14.00
N ILE A 845 -29.32 -13.78 -13.52
CA ILE A 845 -28.05 -13.76 -14.22
C ILE A 845 -27.48 -15.17 -14.36
N TYR A 846 -26.58 -15.32 -15.31
CA TYR A 846 -25.79 -16.52 -15.50
C TYR A 846 -24.76 -16.68 -14.37
N ASP A 847 -24.80 -17.81 -13.67
CA ASP A 847 -23.87 -18.17 -12.59
C ASP A 847 -22.86 -19.24 -13.03
N GLY A 848 -23.24 -20.09 -13.99
CA GLY A 848 -22.31 -21.09 -14.50
C GLY A 848 -22.86 -21.99 -15.59
N LEU A 849 -21.95 -22.68 -16.27
CA LEU A 849 -22.26 -23.68 -17.28
C LEU A 849 -21.55 -24.98 -16.95
N THR A 850 -22.31 -26.08 -16.95
CA THR A 850 -21.75 -27.42 -17.06
C THR A 850 -22.14 -28.02 -18.42
N VAL A 851 -21.15 -28.42 -19.20
CA VAL A 851 -21.35 -29.16 -20.45
C VAL A 851 -21.29 -30.65 -20.14
N ASP A 852 -22.42 -31.35 -20.29
CA ASP A 852 -22.50 -32.81 -20.17
C ASP A 852 -22.40 -33.45 -21.56
N ASP A 853 -21.19 -33.84 -21.92
CA ASP A 853 -20.86 -34.54 -23.15
C ASP A 853 -20.64 -36.06 -22.91
N ALA A 854 -21.20 -36.65 -21.84
CA ALA A 854 -20.94 -38.05 -21.47
C ALA A 854 -21.29 -39.10 -22.56
N ASN A 855 -22.06 -38.70 -23.58
CA ASN A 855 -22.39 -39.52 -24.74
C ASN A 855 -21.43 -39.33 -25.94
N ALA A 856 -20.44 -38.45 -25.82
CA ALA A 856 -19.36 -38.17 -26.76
C ALA A 856 -18.00 -38.61 -26.16
N ASN A 857 -17.09 -37.68 -25.84
CA ASN A 857 -15.73 -38.00 -25.43
C ASN A 857 -15.47 -37.83 -23.91
N ALA A 858 -16.43 -37.26 -23.19
CA ALA A 858 -16.46 -37.03 -21.75
C ALA A 858 -15.35 -36.10 -21.24
N ASN A 859 -14.98 -35.08 -22.03
CA ASN A 859 -13.99 -34.06 -21.65
C ASN A 859 -14.62 -32.81 -21.00
N GLY A 860 -15.95 -32.73 -20.90
CA GLY A 860 -16.65 -31.58 -20.36
C GLY A 860 -16.64 -30.36 -21.27
N GLN A 861 -16.44 -30.55 -22.58
CA GLN A 861 -16.45 -29.51 -23.61
C GLN A 861 -17.33 -29.93 -24.78
N LEU A 862 -17.78 -28.95 -25.57
CA LEU A 862 -18.47 -29.22 -26.83
C LEU A 862 -17.45 -29.12 -27.96
N ASP A 863 -17.08 -30.25 -28.57
CA ASP A 863 -16.13 -30.28 -29.68
C ASP A 863 -16.81 -30.24 -31.07
N PRO A 864 -16.09 -29.82 -32.12
CA PRO A 864 -16.56 -29.93 -33.51
C PRO A 864 -17.06 -31.34 -33.85
N GLY A 865 -18.34 -31.45 -34.24
CA GLY A 865 -19.00 -32.70 -34.61
C GLY A 865 -19.67 -33.45 -33.45
N GLU A 866 -19.68 -32.88 -32.24
CA GLU A 866 -20.25 -33.50 -31.04
C GLU A 866 -21.61 -32.91 -30.65
N THR A 867 -22.27 -33.57 -29.69
CA THR A 867 -23.54 -33.14 -29.10
C THR A 867 -23.46 -33.30 -27.60
N ALA A 868 -23.80 -32.25 -26.86
CA ALA A 868 -23.79 -32.20 -25.41
C ALA A 868 -25.08 -31.58 -24.87
N ASP A 869 -25.34 -31.80 -23.58
CA ASP A 869 -26.39 -31.10 -22.84
C ASP A 869 -25.76 -29.94 -22.05
N PHE A 870 -26.38 -28.77 -22.07
CA PHE A 870 -25.95 -27.60 -21.31
C PHE A 870 -26.79 -27.49 -20.05
N ILE A 871 -26.16 -27.58 -18.89
CA ILE A 871 -26.75 -27.28 -17.59
C ILE A 871 -26.30 -25.87 -17.24
N VAL A 872 -27.18 -24.90 -17.41
CA VAL A 872 -26.90 -23.48 -17.17
C VAL A 872 -27.45 -23.12 -15.79
N ALA A 873 -26.57 -22.85 -14.84
CA ALA A 873 -26.93 -22.34 -13.53
C ALA A 873 -27.32 -20.87 -13.68
N MET A 874 -28.53 -20.54 -13.25
CA MET A 874 -29.07 -19.19 -13.27
C MET A 874 -29.34 -18.75 -11.83
N GLU A 875 -28.69 -17.69 -11.39
CA GLU A 875 -28.88 -17.09 -10.07
C GLU A 875 -29.81 -15.90 -10.16
N ASN A 876 -30.84 -15.84 -9.31
CA ASN A 876 -31.57 -14.60 -9.09
C ASN A 876 -30.81 -13.75 -8.05
N SER A 877 -29.90 -12.91 -8.53
CA SER A 877 -29.13 -11.96 -7.71
C SER A 877 -29.97 -10.77 -7.24
N GLY A 878 -31.15 -10.57 -7.83
CA GLY A 878 -32.07 -9.50 -7.48
C GLY A 878 -32.83 -9.74 -6.19
N SER A 879 -33.36 -8.66 -5.64
CA SER A 879 -34.09 -8.63 -4.37
C SER A 879 -35.55 -9.05 -4.50
N GLY A 880 -36.09 -9.07 -5.72
CA GLY A 880 -37.43 -9.57 -6.02
C GLY A 880 -37.44 -11.03 -6.48
N ASP A 881 -38.50 -11.78 -6.14
CA ASP A 881 -38.68 -13.14 -6.65
C ASP A 881 -38.97 -13.12 -8.15
N ALA A 882 -38.25 -13.92 -8.93
CA ALA A 882 -38.63 -14.18 -10.32
C ALA A 882 -39.76 -15.21 -10.30
N GLY A 883 -40.96 -14.85 -10.76
CA GLY A 883 -42.08 -15.79 -10.90
C GLY A 883 -41.79 -16.92 -11.90
N GLU A 884 -42.80 -17.59 -12.46
CA GLU A 884 -42.56 -18.58 -13.53
C GLU A 884 -41.78 -17.93 -14.70
N VAL A 885 -40.55 -18.41 -14.95
CA VAL A 885 -39.63 -17.90 -15.99
C VAL A 885 -39.45 -18.93 -17.10
N THR A 886 -39.60 -18.50 -18.35
CA THR A 886 -39.25 -19.29 -19.53
C THR A 886 -37.90 -18.84 -20.09
N PHE A 887 -36.97 -19.77 -20.17
CA PHE A 887 -35.62 -19.61 -20.69
C PHE A 887 -35.55 -20.11 -22.13
N THR A 888 -35.12 -19.25 -23.04
CA THR A 888 -34.90 -19.57 -24.46
C THR A 888 -33.45 -19.32 -24.80
N MET A 889 -32.71 -20.39 -25.10
CA MET A 889 -31.34 -20.28 -25.58
C MET A 889 -31.32 -19.87 -27.06
N GLY A 890 -30.40 -18.97 -27.38
CA GLY A 890 -30.16 -18.47 -28.72
C GLY A 890 -28.66 -18.41 -29.02
N CYS A 891 -28.35 -18.45 -30.31
CA CYS A 891 -27.00 -18.41 -30.86
C CYS A 891 -27.13 -18.00 -32.34
N ASP A 892 -26.27 -17.08 -32.79
CA ASP A 892 -26.28 -16.60 -34.18
C ASP A 892 -25.42 -17.45 -35.11
N GLU A 893 -24.66 -18.44 -34.58
CA GLU A 893 -23.81 -19.33 -35.37
C GLU A 893 -24.64 -20.43 -36.07
N PRO A 894 -24.76 -20.42 -37.41
CA PRO A 894 -25.55 -21.40 -38.15
C PRO A 894 -25.06 -22.85 -38.02
N LEU A 895 -23.81 -23.07 -37.60
CA LEU A 895 -23.23 -24.40 -37.34
C LEU A 895 -23.53 -24.95 -35.94
N ILE A 896 -24.23 -24.19 -35.09
CA ILE A 896 -24.74 -24.65 -33.80
C ILE A 896 -26.23 -24.98 -33.91
N THR A 897 -26.61 -26.16 -33.40
CA THR A 897 -28.02 -26.51 -33.19
C THR A 897 -28.36 -26.38 -31.71
N LEU A 898 -29.48 -25.70 -31.41
CA LEU A 898 -29.94 -25.39 -30.06
C LEU A 898 -31.06 -26.33 -29.59
N GLY A 899 -31.24 -26.40 -28.27
CA GLY A 899 -32.31 -27.13 -27.61
C GLY A 899 -33.64 -26.35 -27.55
N ASP A 900 -34.68 -27.01 -27.04
CA ASP A 900 -35.99 -26.39 -26.80
C ASP A 900 -35.95 -25.41 -25.60
N ALA A 901 -36.89 -24.48 -25.54
CA ALA A 901 -37.07 -23.59 -24.38
C ALA A 901 -37.47 -24.37 -23.12
N VAL A 902 -37.00 -23.90 -21.96
CA VAL A 902 -37.20 -24.52 -20.65
C VAL A 902 -37.96 -23.55 -19.75
N THR A 903 -39.00 -24.03 -19.06
CA THR A 903 -39.72 -23.20 -18.08
C THR A 903 -39.45 -23.73 -16.68
N LEU A 904 -38.98 -22.85 -15.81
CA LEU A 904 -38.87 -23.10 -14.38
C LEU A 904 -40.06 -22.44 -13.66
N PRO A 905 -40.45 -22.93 -12.48
CA PRO A 905 -41.39 -22.22 -11.60
C PRO A 905 -40.74 -20.93 -11.07
N GLU A 906 -41.03 -20.55 -9.83
CA GLU A 906 -40.41 -19.40 -9.18
C GLU A 906 -38.92 -19.66 -8.90
N ILE A 907 -38.08 -18.65 -9.13
CA ILE A 907 -36.69 -18.55 -8.68
C ILE A 907 -36.66 -17.45 -7.62
N ALA A 908 -36.65 -17.85 -6.35
CA ALA A 908 -36.66 -16.93 -5.23
C ALA A 908 -35.42 -16.02 -5.25
N ALA A 909 -35.52 -14.84 -4.65
CA ALA A 909 -34.37 -13.95 -4.46
C ALA A 909 -33.20 -14.68 -3.76
N GLY A 910 -32.00 -14.57 -4.31
CA GLY A 910 -30.78 -15.23 -3.85
C GLY A 910 -30.73 -16.76 -4.09
N ALA A 911 -31.64 -17.31 -4.90
CA ALA A 911 -31.61 -18.73 -5.28
C ALA A 911 -30.94 -18.95 -6.63
N THR A 912 -30.19 -20.04 -6.74
CA THR A 912 -29.63 -20.56 -7.99
C THR A 912 -30.40 -21.80 -8.43
N GLU A 913 -30.83 -21.83 -9.69
CA GLU A 913 -31.53 -22.96 -10.29
C GLU A 913 -30.86 -23.39 -11.61
N ASP A 914 -30.79 -24.72 -11.82
CA ASP A 914 -30.20 -25.30 -13.02
C ASP A 914 -31.22 -25.38 -14.17
N VAL A 915 -30.91 -24.73 -15.30
CA VAL A 915 -31.68 -24.80 -16.55
C VAL A 915 -31.02 -25.80 -17.51
N LEU A 916 -31.67 -26.94 -17.72
CA LEU A 916 -31.17 -28.01 -18.60
C LEU A 916 -31.63 -27.84 -20.05
N PHE A 917 -30.73 -27.44 -20.93
CA PHE A 917 -30.93 -27.44 -22.38
C PHE A 917 -30.32 -28.70 -23.01
N THR A 918 -31.16 -29.54 -23.61
CA THR A 918 -30.72 -30.83 -24.17
C THR A 918 -30.45 -30.76 -25.67
N GLY A 919 -29.44 -31.49 -26.13
CA GLY A 919 -29.18 -31.72 -27.55
C GLY A 919 -28.51 -30.56 -28.29
N ILE A 920 -27.64 -29.82 -27.60
CA ILE A 920 -26.82 -28.78 -28.22
C ILE A 920 -25.74 -29.45 -29.07
N SER A 921 -25.67 -29.18 -30.37
CA SER A 921 -24.70 -29.84 -31.26
C SER A 921 -23.90 -28.86 -32.08
N ALA A 922 -22.58 -29.08 -32.15
CA ALA A 922 -21.67 -28.34 -33.02
C ALA A 922 -21.38 -29.16 -34.28
N ASP A 923 -21.54 -28.54 -35.46
CA ASP A 923 -21.21 -29.22 -36.73
C ASP A 923 -19.70 -29.53 -36.81
N ALA A 924 -19.32 -30.57 -37.53
CA ALA A 924 -17.90 -30.93 -37.71
C ALA A 924 -17.13 -29.91 -38.57
N GLU A 925 -17.83 -28.99 -39.24
CA GLU A 925 -17.24 -27.90 -40.03
C GLU A 925 -16.93 -26.63 -39.21
N ILE A 926 -17.32 -26.57 -37.92
CA ILE A 926 -16.94 -25.46 -37.03
C ILE A 926 -15.45 -25.55 -36.70
N SER A 927 -14.77 -24.41 -36.55
CA SER A 927 -13.33 -24.40 -36.30
C SER A 927 -13.03 -24.75 -34.85
N GLN A 928 -11.89 -25.40 -34.61
CA GLN A 928 -11.36 -25.64 -33.27
C GLN A 928 -11.01 -24.30 -32.61
N GLY A 929 -11.47 -24.11 -31.37
CA GLY A 929 -11.32 -22.86 -30.63
C GLY A 929 -12.25 -21.74 -31.10
N ASP A 930 -13.34 -22.03 -31.84
CA ASP A 930 -14.33 -20.98 -32.14
C ASP A 930 -15.06 -20.59 -30.84
N THR A 931 -14.98 -19.31 -30.47
CA THR A 931 -15.75 -18.73 -29.36
C THR A 931 -17.15 -18.40 -29.84
N ILE A 932 -18.14 -19.14 -29.37
CA ILE A 932 -19.53 -18.94 -29.74
C ILE A 932 -20.27 -18.25 -28.60
N LEU A 933 -20.91 -17.13 -28.91
CA LEU A 933 -21.78 -16.43 -27.97
C LEU A 933 -23.16 -17.10 -27.95
N PHE A 934 -23.52 -17.65 -26.79
CA PHE A 934 -24.87 -18.07 -26.49
C PHE A 934 -25.54 -16.97 -25.67
N TRP A 935 -26.83 -16.74 -25.93
CA TRP A 935 -27.64 -15.89 -25.10
C TRP A 935 -28.84 -16.67 -24.58
N VAL A 936 -29.31 -16.33 -23.39
CA VAL A 936 -30.49 -16.92 -22.77
C VAL A 936 -31.47 -15.79 -22.54
N ALA A 937 -32.54 -15.78 -23.33
CA ALA A 937 -33.66 -14.87 -23.12
C ALA A 937 -34.60 -15.45 -22.06
N MET A 938 -34.94 -14.61 -21.09
CA MET A 938 -35.77 -14.94 -19.93
C MET A 938 -37.05 -14.13 -20.01
N GLU A 939 -38.19 -14.80 -19.98
CA GLU A 939 -39.51 -14.15 -19.97
C GLU A 939 -40.32 -14.65 -18.77
N GLY A 940 -40.65 -13.73 -17.85
CA GLY A 940 -41.40 -13.98 -16.62
C GLY A 940 -42.86 -13.51 -16.66
N VAL A 941 -43.71 -14.09 -15.81
CA VAL A 941 -45.17 -13.83 -15.75
C VAL A 941 -45.58 -12.41 -15.30
N SER A 942 -44.69 -11.65 -14.66
CA SER A 942 -44.93 -10.25 -14.22
C SER A 942 -44.47 -9.18 -15.22
N GLY A 943 -44.08 -9.59 -16.43
CA GLY A 943 -43.48 -8.69 -17.43
C GLY A 943 -41.97 -8.56 -17.31
N TYR A 944 -41.34 -9.29 -16.38
CA TYR A 944 -39.89 -9.44 -16.29
C TYR A 944 -39.35 -10.00 -17.60
N THR A 945 -38.39 -9.30 -18.18
CA THR A 945 -37.61 -9.79 -19.32
C THR A 945 -36.15 -9.49 -19.09
N ALA A 946 -35.31 -10.50 -19.25
CA ALA A 946 -33.87 -10.34 -19.22
C ALA A 946 -33.23 -11.13 -20.35
N VAL A 947 -32.03 -10.73 -20.72
CA VAL A 947 -31.16 -11.52 -21.59
C VAL A 947 -29.81 -11.50 -20.95
N ASP A 948 -29.27 -12.67 -20.68
CA ASP A 948 -27.87 -12.82 -20.33
C ASP A 948 -27.17 -13.68 -21.36
N SER A 949 -25.85 -13.63 -21.40
CA SER A 949 -25.06 -14.34 -22.39
C SER A 949 -23.81 -14.93 -21.79
N PHE A 950 -23.42 -16.07 -22.33
CA PHE A 950 -22.18 -16.73 -21.99
C PHE A 950 -21.52 -17.22 -23.28
N THR A 951 -20.20 -17.28 -23.27
CA THR A 951 -19.46 -17.82 -24.41
C THR A 951 -19.11 -19.27 -24.15
N VAL A 952 -19.29 -20.12 -25.16
CA VAL A 952 -18.76 -21.48 -25.16
C VAL A 952 -17.72 -21.59 -26.25
N ILE A 953 -16.68 -22.31 -25.91
CA ILE A 953 -15.49 -22.50 -26.70
C ILE A 953 -15.65 -23.86 -27.35
N ILE A 954 -15.71 -23.88 -28.67
CA ILE A 954 -15.90 -25.11 -29.41
C ILE A 954 -14.53 -25.69 -29.75
N GLY A 955 -14.09 -26.71 -29.00
CA GLY A 955 -12.75 -27.31 -29.14
C GLY A 955 -11.64 -26.63 -28.31
N ASP A 956 -10.37 -26.80 -28.71
CA ASP A 956 -9.18 -26.37 -27.95
C ASP A 956 -8.44 -25.22 -28.65
N TYR A 957 -8.33 -24.06 -27.99
CA TYR A 957 -7.69 -22.85 -28.54
C TYR A 957 -6.20 -22.99 -28.82
N ARG A 958 -5.52 -23.94 -28.18
CA ARG A 958 -4.06 -24.08 -28.31
C ARG A 958 -3.62 -24.55 -29.70
N TYR A 959 -4.58 -24.87 -30.58
CA TYR A 959 -4.34 -25.17 -31.99
C TYR A 959 -4.49 -23.93 -32.91
N ASN A 960 -4.57 -22.73 -32.33
CA ASN A 960 -4.60 -21.46 -33.05
C ASN A 960 -3.38 -20.59 -32.70
N PRO A 961 -2.84 -19.81 -33.66
CA PRO A 961 -1.73 -18.91 -33.38
C PRO A 961 -2.00 -17.87 -32.28
N THR A 962 -0.97 -17.63 -31.47
CA THR A 962 -0.91 -16.51 -30.52
C THR A 962 -0.77 -15.19 -31.29
N GLY A 963 -1.48 -14.15 -30.87
CA GLY A 963 -1.52 -12.84 -31.55
C GLY A 963 -2.68 -12.67 -32.55
N PRO A 964 -2.61 -11.64 -33.43
CA PRO A 964 -1.45 -10.79 -33.60
C PRO A 964 -1.32 -9.74 -32.49
N ASP A 965 -0.11 -9.21 -32.29
CA ASP A 965 0.06 -7.96 -31.55
C ASP A 965 -0.47 -6.73 -32.33
N ALA A 966 -0.42 -5.55 -31.72
CA ALA A 966 -0.93 -4.32 -32.33
C ALA A 966 -0.12 -3.86 -33.57
N TYR A 967 1.11 -4.34 -33.77
CA TYR A 967 1.90 -4.10 -34.98
C TYR A 967 1.53 -5.08 -36.11
N GLY A 968 1.19 -6.32 -35.77
CA GLY A 968 0.77 -7.38 -36.68
C GLY A 968 1.62 -8.65 -36.67
N TYR A 969 2.50 -8.86 -35.69
CA TYR A 969 3.17 -10.15 -35.53
C TYR A 969 2.22 -11.19 -34.94
N TYR A 970 2.33 -12.44 -35.36
CA TYR A 970 1.75 -13.64 -34.74
C TYR A 970 2.88 -14.54 -34.25
N ALA A 971 2.62 -15.34 -33.21
CA ALA A 971 3.43 -16.50 -32.85
C ALA A 971 2.67 -17.78 -33.23
N ILE A 972 3.23 -18.53 -34.19
CA ILE A 972 2.66 -19.76 -34.76
C ILE A 972 3.52 -20.93 -34.28
N ASP A 973 2.97 -21.81 -33.45
CA ASP A 973 3.67 -22.97 -32.91
C ASP A 973 3.49 -24.23 -33.78
N SER A 974 4.15 -25.33 -33.43
CA SER A 974 4.15 -26.56 -34.25
C SER A 974 2.79 -27.27 -34.35
N TYR A 975 1.83 -26.94 -33.48
CA TYR A 975 0.51 -27.56 -33.40
C TYR A 975 -0.59 -26.73 -34.08
N ASP A 976 -0.29 -25.49 -34.51
CA ASP A 976 -1.20 -24.56 -35.18
C ASP A 976 -1.55 -24.92 -36.65
N GLY A 977 -2.15 -26.09 -36.86
CA GLY A 977 -2.76 -26.48 -38.14
C GLY A 977 -1.79 -26.60 -39.33
N GLU A 978 -2.23 -26.19 -40.53
CA GLU A 978 -1.41 -26.27 -41.76
C GLU A 978 -0.21 -25.30 -41.78
N ASP A 979 -0.21 -24.26 -40.95
CA ASP A 979 0.87 -23.26 -40.87
C ASP A 979 1.88 -23.49 -39.75
N GLY A 980 1.62 -24.49 -38.90
CA GLY A 980 2.48 -24.85 -37.79
C GLY A 980 3.92 -25.08 -38.24
N TYR A 981 4.87 -24.42 -37.59
CA TYR A 981 6.27 -24.52 -38.00
C TYR A 981 6.83 -25.89 -37.62
N VAL A 982 7.33 -26.62 -38.60
CA VAL A 982 7.90 -27.95 -38.38
C VAL A 982 9.27 -27.81 -37.72
N TYR A 983 9.39 -28.33 -36.51
CA TYR A 983 10.66 -28.45 -35.80
C TYR A 983 11.70 -29.23 -36.64
N ASP A 984 12.85 -28.61 -36.87
CA ASP A 984 14.01 -29.16 -37.57
C ASP A 984 15.29 -28.57 -36.96
N TRP A 985 15.86 -29.30 -36.01
CA TRP A 985 17.05 -28.89 -35.26
C TRP A 985 18.29 -28.78 -36.15
N LEU A 986 19.00 -27.66 -36.08
CA LEU A 986 20.21 -27.39 -36.86
C LEU A 986 21.41 -27.29 -35.92
N GLU A 987 22.08 -28.42 -35.72
CA GLU A 987 23.26 -28.49 -34.84
C GLU A 987 24.43 -27.66 -35.39
N ILE A 988 24.77 -26.55 -34.72
CA ILE A 988 25.90 -25.68 -35.06
C ILE A 988 26.99 -25.68 -33.99
N SER A 989 26.75 -26.24 -32.80
CA SER A 989 27.73 -26.32 -31.72
C SER A 989 29.02 -27.02 -32.17
N PRO A 990 30.19 -26.34 -32.12
CA PRO A 990 31.49 -26.98 -32.39
C PRO A 990 31.77 -28.17 -31.47
N SER A 991 31.19 -28.17 -30.27
CA SER A 991 31.36 -29.26 -29.29
C SER A 991 30.71 -30.58 -29.76
N MET A 992 29.70 -30.50 -30.63
CA MET A 992 28.99 -31.61 -31.25
C MET A 992 29.42 -31.87 -32.70
N GLY A 993 30.41 -31.13 -33.20
CA GLY A 993 30.91 -31.24 -34.58
C GLY A 993 30.22 -30.31 -35.59
N GLY A 994 29.42 -29.36 -35.11
CA GLY A 994 28.84 -28.28 -35.90
C GLY A 994 29.88 -27.25 -36.39
N VAL A 995 29.43 -26.34 -37.25
CA VAL A 995 30.28 -25.36 -37.95
C VAL A 995 30.24 -23.95 -37.34
N GLY A 996 29.52 -23.77 -36.23
CA GLY A 996 29.29 -22.47 -35.59
C GLY A 996 30.54 -21.83 -35.02
N ALA A 997 30.47 -20.52 -34.83
CA ALA A 997 31.48 -19.74 -34.12
C ALA A 997 31.02 -19.54 -32.67
N ASP A 998 31.85 -20.01 -31.73
CA ASP A 998 31.67 -19.78 -30.30
C ASP A 998 31.78 -18.29 -29.96
N LEU A 999 30.78 -17.74 -29.27
CA LEU A 999 30.79 -16.35 -28.80
C LEU A 999 31.62 -16.15 -27.53
N ASN A 1000 32.00 -17.23 -26.84
CA ASN A 1000 32.77 -17.25 -25.59
C ASN A 1000 32.13 -16.39 -24.47
N LEU A 1001 30.80 -16.34 -24.41
CA LEU A 1001 30.05 -15.63 -23.37
C LEU A 1001 30.09 -16.39 -22.04
N THR A 1002 30.15 -15.65 -20.95
CA THR A 1002 29.92 -16.12 -19.57
C THR A 1002 28.66 -15.47 -18.99
N THR A 1003 28.26 -15.86 -17.77
CA THR A 1003 27.03 -15.37 -17.10
C THR A 1003 26.97 -13.85 -17.07
N GLY A 1004 25.82 -13.29 -17.42
CA GLY A 1004 25.59 -11.85 -17.47
C GLY A 1004 26.32 -11.09 -18.58
N GLU A 1005 26.94 -11.77 -19.55
CA GLU A 1005 27.56 -11.12 -20.70
C GLU A 1005 26.63 -11.12 -21.93
N ALA A 1006 26.78 -10.09 -22.76
CA ALA A 1006 26.17 -10.01 -24.08
C ALA A 1006 27.20 -9.49 -25.10
N VAL A 1007 27.04 -9.85 -26.38
CA VAL A 1007 27.96 -9.45 -27.45
C VAL A 1007 27.21 -9.06 -28.72
N MET A 1008 27.71 -8.02 -29.38
CA MET A 1008 27.24 -7.60 -30.70
C MET A 1008 27.75 -8.56 -31.79
N VAL A 1009 26.85 -8.98 -32.68
CA VAL A 1009 27.10 -9.88 -33.79
C VAL A 1009 26.56 -9.27 -35.09
N ASP A 1010 27.39 -9.24 -36.13
CA ASP A 1010 27.00 -8.80 -37.48
C ASP A 1010 26.06 -9.82 -38.13
N LEU A 1011 24.94 -9.35 -38.69
CA LEU A 1011 24.04 -10.19 -39.47
C LEU A 1011 24.58 -10.39 -40.91
N PRO A 1012 24.44 -11.60 -41.48
CA PRO A 1012 24.89 -11.89 -42.84
C PRO A 1012 23.99 -11.27 -43.94
N PHE A 1013 22.82 -10.77 -43.56
CA PHE A 1013 21.84 -10.09 -44.40
C PHE A 1013 21.11 -9.02 -43.55
N GLY A 1014 20.44 -8.08 -44.20
CA GLY A 1014 19.61 -7.10 -43.49
C GLY A 1014 18.30 -7.70 -43.00
N PHE A 1015 17.91 -7.35 -41.78
CA PHE A 1015 16.70 -7.87 -41.14
C PHE A 1015 15.80 -6.72 -40.69
N GLN A 1016 14.52 -6.77 -41.05
CA GLN A 1016 13.53 -5.79 -40.60
C GLN A 1016 12.75 -6.38 -39.41
N PHE A 1017 12.61 -5.63 -38.32
CA PHE A 1017 11.90 -6.04 -37.10
C PHE A 1017 11.10 -4.86 -36.56
N TYR A 1018 9.80 -5.04 -36.33
CA TYR A 1018 8.83 -3.97 -36.04
C TYR A 1018 9.00 -2.72 -36.95
N GLY A 1019 9.23 -2.95 -38.24
CA GLY A 1019 9.33 -1.91 -39.25
C GLY A 1019 10.68 -1.17 -39.29
N GLN A 1020 11.60 -1.52 -38.39
CA GLN A 1020 12.95 -0.97 -38.33
C GLN A 1020 13.96 -1.93 -38.93
N PHE A 1021 14.97 -1.41 -39.62
CA PHE A 1021 15.97 -2.22 -40.33
C PHE A 1021 17.28 -2.31 -39.54
N PHE A 1022 17.80 -3.53 -39.41
CA PHE A 1022 19.00 -3.85 -38.65
C PHE A 1022 19.98 -4.70 -39.46
N ASP A 1023 21.27 -4.48 -39.23
CA ASP A 1023 22.39 -5.27 -39.76
C ASP A 1023 23.25 -5.91 -38.66
N GLN A 1024 22.86 -5.73 -37.40
CA GLN A 1024 23.52 -6.28 -36.21
C GLN A 1024 22.50 -6.63 -35.14
N ILE A 1025 22.86 -7.59 -34.28
CA ILE A 1025 22.12 -7.99 -33.09
C ILE A 1025 23.04 -8.06 -31.86
N THR A 1026 22.48 -7.84 -30.67
CA THR A 1026 23.10 -8.21 -29.39
C THR A 1026 22.62 -9.60 -28.99
N VAL A 1027 23.54 -10.54 -28.72
CA VAL A 1027 23.23 -11.89 -28.21
C VAL A 1027 23.64 -11.98 -26.74
N CYS A 1028 22.72 -12.41 -25.87
CA CYS A 1028 22.96 -12.48 -24.42
C CYS A 1028 23.13 -13.91 -23.90
N ALA A 1029 23.93 -14.06 -22.84
CA ALA A 1029 24.08 -15.29 -22.09
C ALA A 1029 22.74 -15.86 -21.58
N HIS A 1030 21.82 -14.97 -21.19
CA HIS A 1030 20.54 -15.28 -20.51
C HIS A 1030 19.42 -15.65 -21.49
N GLY A 1031 19.75 -16.07 -22.71
CA GLY A 1031 18.79 -16.69 -23.63
C GLY A 1031 17.92 -15.78 -24.48
N TRP A 1032 18.36 -14.54 -24.67
CA TRP A 1032 17.68 -13.54 -25.50
C TRP A 1032 18.58 -12.86 -26.53
N VAL A 1033 17.94 -12.23 -27.52
CA VAL A 1033 18.56 -11.41 -28.57
C VAL A 1033 17.86 -10.06 -28.65
N ALA A 1034 18.59 -8.98 -28.89
CA ALA A 1034 18.03 -7.67 -29.22
C ALA A 1034 18.59 -7.16 -30.56
N PHE A 1035 17.78 -6.48 -31.35
CA PHE A 1035 18.22 -5.89 -32.62
C PHE A 1035 18.89 -4.53 -32.37
N GLY A 1036 20.15 -4.41 -32.79
CA GLY A 1036 21.00 -3.25 -32.48
C GLY A 1036 21.80 -3.39 -31.18
N GLU A 1037 22.40 -2.27 -30.73
CA GLU A 1037 23.24 -2.17 -29.53
C GLU A 1037 22.39 -1.86 -28.28
N VAL A 1038 22.56 -2.66 -27.23
CA VAL A 1038 21.87 -2.47 -25.94
C VAL A 1038 22.84 -1.91 -24.89
N SER A 1039 22.44 -0.85 -24.18
CA SER A 1039 23.30 -0.12 -23.22
C SER A 1039 23.03 -0.43 -21.73
N THR A 1040 21.94 -1.13 -21.43
CA THR A 1040 21.49 -1.47 -20.07
C THR A 1040 21.08 -2.94 -20.01
N PHE A 1041 21.50 -3.65 -18.95
CA PHE A 1041 21.39 -5.09 -18.81
C PHE A 1041 20.59 -5.44 -17.55
N PHE A 1042 19.59 -6.32 -17.69
CA PHE A 1042 18.86 -6.94 -16.58
C PHE A 1042 19.07 -8.45 -16.60
N PRO A 1043 19.48 -9.06 -15.47
CA PRO A 1043 19.71 -10.50 -15.42
C PRO A 1043 18.39 -11.29 -15.38
N ASN A 1044 17.33 -10.72 -14.79
CA ASN A 1044 16.05 -11.39 -14.56
C ASN A 1044 15.10 -11.18 -15.73
N ASN A 1045 14.35 -12.21 -16.07
CA ASN A 1045 13.28 -12.15 -17.04
C ASN A 1045 12.07 -11.36 -16.51
N THR A 1046 11.25 -10.84 -17.42
CA THR A 1046 10.05 -10.04 -17.11
C THR A 1046 8.93 -10.36 -18.12
N TYR A 1047 7.69 -9.96 -17.80
CA TYR A 1047 6.58 -10.00 -18.76
C TYR A 1047 6.82 -9.04 -19.94
N LEU A 1048 6.13 -9.25 -21.06
CA LEU A 1048 6.17 -8.38 -22.24
C LEU A 1048 4.75 -7.81 -22.51
N PRO A 1049 4.61 -6.52 -22.84
CA PRO A 1049 5.69 -5.53 -22.94
C PRO A 1049 6.17 -5.02 -21.57
N PHE A 1050 7.43 -4.60 -21.47
CA PHE A 1050 8.00 -4.01 -20.25
C PHE A 1050 8.76 -2.72 -20.56
N ALA A 1051 8.40 -1.64 -19.87
CA ALA A 1051 8.87 -0.28 -20.17
C ALA A 1051 10.37 -0.02 -19.94
N VAL A 1052 11.15 -1.03 -19.56
CA VAL A 1052 12.58 -0.92 -19.26
C VAL A 1052 13.37 -1.83 -20.22
N PRO A 1053 14.44 -1.33 -20.87
CA PRO A 1053 15.21 -2.10 -21.85
C PRO A 1053 15.73 -3.44 -21.30
N PRO A 1054 15.99 -4.47 -22.13
CA PRO A 1054 16.28 -4.36 -23.58
C PRO A 1054 15.05 -4.25 -24.48
N ASP A 1055 15.04 -3.24 -25.36
CA ASP A 1055 14.00 -3.06 -26.39
C ASP A 1055 14.44 -3.67 -27.75
N ASN A 1056 13.51 -3.75 -28.73
CA ASN A 1056 13.71 -4.45 -30.01
C ASN A 1056 14.15 -5.91 -29.80
N PHE A 1057 13.37 -6.63 -29.03
CA PHE A 1057 13.84 -7.76 -28.26
C PHE A 1057 13.15 -9.06 -28.64
N VAL A 1058 13.89 -10.17 -28.56
CA VAL A 1058 13.42 -11.55 -28.74
C VAL A 1058 13.87 -12.37 -27.54
N ALA A 1059 12.92 -12.74 -26.68
CA ALA A 1059 13.10 -13.73 -25.64
C ALA A 1059 12.89 -15.13 -26.24
N GLY A 1060 13.99 -15.85 -26.52
CA GLY A 1060 13.93 -17.23 -26.99
C GLY A 1060 13.67 -18.21 -25.85
N PHE A 1061 14.40 -18.02 -24.75
CA PHE A 1061 14.17 -18.63 -23.44
C PHE A 1061 14.89 -17.74 -22.43
N TRP A 1062 14.29 -16.59 -22.11
CA TRP A 1062 14.94 -15.63 -21.24
C TRP A 1062 14.79 -16.06 -19.78
N ASP A 1063 15.91 -16.39 -19.15
CA ASP A 1063 16.02 -16.74 -17.73
C ASP A 1063 17.46 -16.52 -17.23
N ASP A 1064 17.74 -16.77 -15.95
CA ASP A 1064 19.08 -16.70 -15.32
C ASP A 1064 19.96 -17.90 -15.72
N LEU A 1065 20.33 -17.95 -17.02
CA LEU A 1065 21.17 -18.99 -17.61
C LEU A 1065 22.67 -18.70 -17.43
N ASP A 1066 23.44 -19.74 -17.08
CA ASP A 1066 24.88 -19.64 -16.77
C ASP A 1066 25.74 -20.48 -17.73
N PRO A 1067 26.19 -19.89 -18.88
CA PRO A 1067 27.15 -20.55 -19.77
C PRO A 1067 28.57 -20.71 -19.16
N GLY A 1068 28.86 -20.03 -18.04
CA GLY A 1068 30.11 -20.18 -17.29
C GLY A 1068 30.22 -21.51 -16.56
N MET A 1069 29.09 -22.14 -16.22
CA MET A 1069 29.01 -23.45 -15.57
C MET A 1069 29.19 -24.61 -16.56
N ALA A 1070 28.52 -24.56 -17.71
CA ALA A 1070 28.68 -25.51 -18.81
C ALA A 1070 28.02 -24.97 -20.10
N GLY A 1071 28.23 -25.69 -21.21
CA GLY A 1071 27.60 -25.39 -22.49
C GLY A 1071 28.35 -24.36 -23.32
N ILE A 1072 27.70 -23.90 -24.39
CA ILE A 1072 28.26 -22.97 -25.37
C ILE A 1072 27.15 -22.22 -26.09
N ILE A 1073 27.39 -20.92 -26.32
CA ILE A 1073 26.53 -20.08 -27.15
C ILE A 1073 27.29 -19.80 -28.45
N CYS A 1074 26.70 -20.16 -29.58
CA CYS A 1074 27.37 -20.05 -30.87
C CYS A 1074 26.44 -19.58 -31.99
N THR A 1075 27.04 -19.03 -33.04
CA THR A 1075 26.32 -18.51 -34.20
C THR A 1075 26.83 -19.09 -35.51
N ALA A 1076 25.94 -19.27 -36.49
CA ALA A 1076 26.31 -19.70 -37.84
C ALA A 1076 25.34 -19.16 -38.89
N TYR A 1077 25.85 -18.87 -40.08
CA TYR A 1077 25.00 -18.67 -41.26
C TYR A 1077 24.91 -19.96 -42.06
N ASP A 1078 23.71 -20.49 -42.26
CA ASP A 1078 23.47 -21.65 -43.14
C ASP A 1078 23.01 -21.20 -44.52
N PRO A 1079 23.89 -21.23 -45.54
CA PRO A 1079 23.54 -20.80 -46.89
C PRO A 1079 22.60 -21.78 -47.63
N ASN A 1080 22.38 -22.99 -47.12
CA ASN A 1080 21.44 -23.93 -47.76
C ASN A 1080 19.99 -23.61 -47.37
N ASN A 1081 19.79 -23.22 -46.11
CA ASN A 1081 18.50 -22.86 -45.56
C ASN A 1081 18.25 -21.35 -45.55
N ASN A 1082 19.25 -20.53 -45.90
CA ASN A 1082 19.20 -19.06 -45.91
C ASN A 1082 18.71 -18.49 -44.57
N CYS A 1083 19.28 -18.99 -43.46
CA CYS A 1083 18.99 -18.53 -42.11
C CYS A 1083 20.28 -18.27 -41.34
N PHE A 1084 20.20 -17.33 -40.40
CA PHE A 1084 21.23 -17.09 -39.39
C PHE A 1084 20.76 -17.71 -38.08
N ILE A 1085 21.58 -18.57 -37.50
CA ILE A 1085 21.25 -19.42 -36.36
C ILE A 1085 22.06 -18.95 -35.16
N ILE A 1086 21.38 -18.76 -34.02
CA ILE A 1086 21.96 -18.51 -32.71
C ILE A 1086 21.54 -19.68 -31.81
N GLU A 1087 22.51 -20.46 -31.33
CA GLU A 1087 22.26 -21.69 -30.56
C GLU A 1087 22.80 -21.56 -29.13
N TRP A 1088 21.95 -21.83 -28.13
CA TRP A 1088 22.29 -22.06 -26.74
C TRP A 1088 22.30 -23.57 -26.52
N TYR A 1089 23.49 -24.17 -26.45
CA TYR A 1089 23.64 -25.62 -26.34
C TYR A 1089 24.13 -26.03 -24.96
N PHE A 1090 23.31 -26.80 -24.25
CA PHE A 1090 23.62 -27.38 -22.93
C PHE A 1090 23.91 -26.30 -21.88
N ILE A 1091 23.11 -25.24 -21.86
CA ILE A 1091 23.31 -24.09 -20.95
C ILE A 1091 22.55 -24.36 -19.65
N PRO A 1092 23.24 -24.50 -18.50
CA PRO A 1092 22.57 -24.68 -17.23
C PRO A 1092 21.86 -23.42 -16.74
N HIS A 1093 20.88 -23.61 -15.87
CA HIS A 1093 20.38 -22.56 -15.00
C HIS A 1093 21.44 -22.20 -13.94
N ALA A 1094 21.54 -20.93 -13.55
CA ALA A 1094 22.50 -20.47 -12.53
C ALA A 1094 22.34 -21.20 -11.18
N SER A 1095 21.13 -21.68 -10.89
CA SER A 1095 20.79 -22.45 -9.69
C SER A 1095 21.20 -23.93 -9.75
N SER A 1096 21.37 -24.51 -10.95
CA SER A 1096 21.54 -25.97 -11.12
C SER A 1096 22.29 -26.35 -12.40
N ILE A 1097 23.40 -27.09 -12.25
CA ILE A 1097 24.11 -27.68 -13.41
C ILE A 1097 23.38 -28.88 -14.04
N MET A 1098 22.33 -29.39 -13.39
CA MET A 1098 21.61 -30.59 -13.83
C MET A 1098 20.39 -30.26 -14.67
N ASP A 1099 19.89 -29.03 -14.56
CA ASP A 1099 18.77 -28.49 -15.33
C ASP A 1099 19.39 -27.57 -16.38
N TYR A 1100 19.32 -27.99 -17.64
CA TYR A 1100 19.98 -27.30 -18.75
C TYR A 1100 19.08 -27.19 -19.95
N GLU A 1101 19.25 -26.11 -20.68
CA GLU A 1101 18.46 -25.78 -21.84
C GLU A 1101 19.26 -25.98 -23.13
N CYS A 1102 18.56 -26.49 -24.15
CA CYS A 1102 19.03 -26.52 -25.52
C CYS A 1102 17.95 -25.91 -26.42
N PHE A 1103 18.18 -24.70 -26.91
CA PHE A 1103 17.29 -24.02 -27.85
C PHE A 1103 18.09 -23.17 -28.84
N GLN A 1104 17.43 -22.79 -29.93
CA GLN A 1104 18.03 -21.93 -30.95
C GLN A 1104 17.03 -20.90 -31.48
N ILE A 1105 17.54 -19.73 -31.86
CA ILE A 1105 16.81 -18.70 -32.59
C ILE A 1105 17.32 -18.68 -34.02
N LEU A 1106 16.41 -18.76 -34.98
CA LEU A 1106 16.68 -18.66 -36.41
C LEU A 1106 16.09 -17.36 -36.94
N LEU A 1107 16.94 -16.54 -37.55
CA LEU A 1107 16.53 -15.39 -38.33
C LEU A 1107 16.52 -15.82 -39.80
N LEU A 1108 15.36 -15.81 -40.45
CA LEU A 1108 15.23 -16.22 -41.85
C LEU A 1108 15.53 -15.04 -42.79
N ASP A 1109 16.33 -15.25 -43.84
CA ASP A 1109 16.69 -14.16 -44.78
C ASP A 1109 15.44 -13.57 -45.43
N PRO A 1110 15.10 -12.29 -45.17
CA PRO A 1110 13.87 -11.68 -45.70
C PRO A 1110 13.84 -11.57 -47.23
N ASN A 1111 15.00 -11.72 -47.91
CA ASN A 1111 15.05 -11.77 -49.37
C ASN A 1111 14.57 -13.11 -49.94
N VAL A 1112 14.53 -14.16 -49.11
CA VAL A 1112 14.08 -15.51 -49.46
C VAL A 1112 12.71 -15.80 -48.85
N TYR A 1113 12.54 -15.49 -47.56
CA TYR A 1113 11.31 -15.66 -46.79
C TYR A 1113 10.61 -14.31 -46.65
N GLN A 1114 9.80 -13.98 -47.66
CA GLN A 1114 9.14 -12.67 -47.73
C GLN A 1114 7.84 -12.66 -46.93
N THR A 1115 7.67 -11.62 -46.10
CA THR A 1115 6.40 -11.31 -45.44
C THR A 1115 5.69 -10.13 -46.11
N ALA A 1116 4.40 -9.96 -45.82
CA ALA A 1116 3.61 -8.85 -46.37
C ALA A 1116 4.07 -7.46 -45.87
N SER A 1117 4.55 -7.37 -44.63
CA SER A 1117 5.07 -6.14 -44.00
C SER A 1117 6.51 -5.81 -44.42
N GLY A 1118 7.27 -6.83 -44.87
CA GLY A 1118 8.71 -6.75 -45.09
C GLY A 1118 9.55 -7.12 -43.87
N ASP A 1119 8.93 -7.29 -42.70
CA ASP A 1119 9.57 -7.78 -41.49
C ASP A 1119 10.05 -9.23 -41.62
N GLY A 1120 11.21 -9.56 -41.05
CA GLY A 1120 11.78 -10.89 -41.12
C GLY A 1120 11.05 -11.88 -40.21
N GLU A 1121 11.02 -13.15 -40.63
CA GLU A 1121 10.48 -14.24 -39.81
C GLU A 1121 11.54 -14.73 -38.82
N ILE A 1122 11.12 -14.95 -37.57
CA ILE A 1122 11.95 -15.40 -36.47
C ILE A 1122 11.41 -16.75 -36.00
N VAL A 1123 12.26 -17.76 -35.82
CA VAL A 1123 11.84 -19.07 -35.33
C VAL A 1123 12.65 -19.42 -34.10
N VAL A 1124 11.96 -19.73 -33.00
CA VAL A 1124 12.58 -20.30 -31.80
C VAL A 1124 12.30 -21.80 -31.78
N GLN A 1125 13.33 -22.63 -31.63
CA GLN A 1125 13.19 -24.09 -31.56
C GLN A 1125 13.75 -24.63 -30.26
N TYR A 1126 13.01 -25.55 -29.63
CA TYR A 1126 13.35 -26.12 -28.33
C TYR A 1126 13.73 -27.60 -28.47
N HIS A 1127 14.98 -27.95 -28.20
CA HIS A 1127 15.47 -29.34 -28.23
C HIS A 1127 15.38 -30.01 -26.86
N THR A 1128 15.74 -29.27 -25.81
CA THR A 1128 15.66 -29.73 -24.43
C THR A 1128 15.16 -28.58 -23.59
N VAL A 1129 14.04 -28.83 -22.90
CA VAL A 1129 13.39 -27.92 -21.95
C VAL A 1129 13.46 -28.63 -20.60
N SER A 1130 14.28 -28.13 -19.67
CA SER A 1130 14.47 -28.76 -18.35
C SER A 1130 13.71 -28.05 -17.24
N ASP A 1131 13.37 -26.78 -17.44
CA ASP A 1131 12.68 -25.94 -16.47
C ASP A 1131 11.39 -26.61 -15.94
N ARG A 1132 11.39 -26.91 -14.64
CA ARG A 1132 10.28 -27.59 -13.95
C ARG A 1132 9.23 -26.62 -13.43
N ASP A 1133 9.58 -25.33 -13.34
CA ASP A 1133 8.77 -24.28 -12.74
C ASP A 1133 8.43 -23.17 -13.78
N ASN A 1134 8.86 -23.32 -15.05
CA ASN A 1134 8.59 -22.45 -16.21
C ASN A 1134 8.82 -20.95 -15.94
N LEU A 1135 9.87 -20.60 -15.18
CA LEU A 1135 10.17 -19.25 -14.73
C LEU A 1135 10.82 -18.37 -15.82
N CYS A 1136 10.66 -18.71 -17.08
CA CYS A 1136 11.27 -18.00 -18.20
C CYS A 1136 10.27 -17.07 -18.92
N THR A 1137 10.81 -16.21 -19.77
CA THR A 1137 10.04 -15.44 -20.75
C THR A 1137 10.29 -15.98 -22.16
N VAL A 1138 9.22 -16.08 -22.95
CA VAL A 1138 9.26 -16.32 -24.40
C VAL A 1138 8.37 -15.30 -25.09
N GLY A 1139 8.91 -14.61 -26.09
CA GLY A 1139 8.16 -13.59 -26.82
C GLY A 1139 9.03 -12.60 -27.58
N ILE A 1140 8.37 -11.58 -28.16
CA ILE A 1140 9.01 -10.50 -28.90
C ILE A 1140 8.41 -9.14 -28.54
N GLU A 1141 9.20 -8.07 -28.62
CA GLU A 1141 8.78 -6.72 -28.25
C GLU A 1141 9.43 -5.64 -29.15
N ASN A 1142 8.71 -4.56 -29.39
CA ASN A 1142 9.16 -3.41 -30.20
C ASN A 1142 10.14 -2.49 -29.43
N ALA A 1143 10.49 -1.35 -30.03
CA ALA A 1143 11.47 -0.42 -29.46
C ALA A 1143 10.97 0.44 -28.29
N ASP A 1144 9.66 0.67 -28.20
CA ASP A 1144 9.05 1.63 -27.28
C ASP A 1144 8.21 0.91 -26.19
N ALA A 1145 8.31 -0.42 -26.11
CA ALA A 1145 7.53 -1.28 -25.21
C ALA A 1145 6.00 -1.09 -25.32
N THR A 1146 5.49 -0.86 -26.53
CA THR A 1146 4.05 -0.66 -26.80
C THR A 1146 3.40 -1.82 -27.54
N ASP A 1147 4.19 -2.57 -28.32
CA ASP A 1147 3.73 -3.71 -29.10
C ASP A 1147 4.60 -4.92 -28.75
N ALA A 1148 3.97 -6.02 -28.33
CA ALA A 1148 4.66 -7.25 -28.00
C ALA A 1148 3.75 -8.47 -28.17
N ILE A 1149 4.38 -9.63 -28.43
CA ILE A 1149 3.80 -10.94 -28.18
C ILE A 1149 4.51 -11.57 -27.00
N GLN A 1150 3.76 -11.83 -25.92
CA GLN A 1150 4.18 -12.71 -24.84
C GLN A 1150 3.58 -14.10 -25.07
N TYR A 1151 4.43 -15.08 -25.35
CA TYR A 1151 4.02 -16.48 -25.49
C TYR A 1151 4.01 -17.19 -24.12
N LEU A 1152 4.98 -16.86 -23.26
CA LEU A 1152 5.13 -17.36 -21.89
C LEU A 1152 5.81 -16.31 -21.00
N PHE A 1153 5.32 -16.18 -19.77
CA PHE A 1153 6.05 -15.53 -18.65
C PHE A 1153 5.74 -16.27 -17.34
N ASN A 1154 6.75 -16.77 -16.63
CA ASN A 1154 6.63 -17.36 -15.30
C ASN A 1154 5.44 -18.32 -15.14
N ASP A 1155 5.45 -19.41 -15.91
CA ASP A 1155 4.42 -20.46 -15.99
C ASP A 1155 3.03 -20.00 -16.49
N THR A 1156 2.91 -18.73 -16.86
CA THR A 1156 1.70 -18.17 -17.46
C THR A 1156 1.87 -18.11 -18.99
N TYR A 1157 1.33 -19.12 -19.67
CA TYR A 1157 1.24 -19.17 -21.12
C TYR A 1157 0.15 -18.24 -21.65
N ASP A 1158 0.31 -17.74 -22.87
CA ASP A 1158 -0.85 -17.23 -23.62
C ASP A 1158 -1.91 -18.34 -23.72
N SER A 1159 -3.18 -17.96 -23.65
CA SER A 1159 -4.33 -18.88 -23.77
C SER A 1159 -4.30 -19.80 -25.00
N LYS A 1160 -3.60 -19.39 -26.05
CA LYS A 1160 -3.43 -20.11 -27.32
C LYS A 1160 -2.08 -20.80 -27.47
N ALA A 1161 -1.15 -20.59 -26.55
CA ALA A 1161 0.18 -21.16 -26.65
C ALA A 1161 0.21 -22.65 -26.24
N MET A 1162 0.90 -23.48 -27.01
CA MET A 1162 1.26 -24.82 -26.56
C MET A 1162 2.41 -24.79 -25.54
N PRO A 1163 2.33 -25.61 -24.46
CA PRO A 1163 3.40 -25.74 -23.49
C PRO A 1163 4.76 -26.07 -24.12
N LEU A 1164 5.82 -25.44 -23.61
CA LEU A 1164 7.17 -25.68 -24.11
C LEU A 1164 7.59 -27.12 -23.86
N GLU A 1165 8.00 -27.81 -24.93
CA GLU A 1165 8.57 -29.15 -24.85
C GLU A 1165 9.65 -29.37 -25.91
N GLY A 1166 10.49 -30.39 -25.68
CA GLY A 1166 11.49 -30.81 -26.66
C GLY A 1166 10.81 -31.27 -27.96
N GLY A 1167 11.12 -30.60 -29.06
CA GLY A 1167 10.50 -30.83 -30.38
C GLY A 1167 9.48 -29.76 -30.79
N LEU A 1168 9.26 -28.73 -29.97
CA LEU A 1168 8.42 -27.58 -30.30
C LEU A 1168 9.22 -26.52 -31.08
N ALA A 1169 8.58 -25.87 -32.04
CA ALA A 1169 9.06 -24.64 -32.67
C ALA A 1169 7.98 -23.56 -32.66
N VAL A 1170 8.35 -22.32 -32.36
CA VAL A 1170 7.48 -21.14 -32.38
C VAL A 1170 8.01 -20.15 -33.41
N LYS A 1171 7.22 -19.85 -34.44
CA LYS A 1171 7.56 -18.89 -35.49
C LYS A 1171 6.83 -17.57 -35.26
N PHE A 1172 7.59 -16.50 -35.11
CA PHE A 1172 7.09 -15.14 -35.15
C PHE A 1172 7.08 -14.60 -36.59
N THR A 1173 5.91 -14.22 -37.09
CA THR A 1173 5.73 -13.74 -38.46
C THR A 1173 4.61 -12.70 -38.55
N THR A 1174 4.68 -11.83 -39.54
CA THR A 1174 3.62 -10.86 -39.87
C THR A 1174 2.75 -11.32 -41.04
N ASN A 1175 2.94 -12.55 -41.52
CA ASN A 1175 2.04 -13.17 -42.47
C ASN A 1175 0.82 -13.70 -41.73
N ASP A 1176 -0.37 -13.39 -42.25
CA ASP A 1176 -1.62 -13.93 -41.71
C ASP A 1176 -1.61 -15.48 -41.79
N PRO A 1177 -2.02 -16.18 -40.72
CA PRO A 1177 -2.22 -17.63 -40.76
C PRO A 1177 -3.39 -18.00 -41.69
N ALA A 1178 -3.27 -19.12 -42.39
CA ALA A 1178 -4.28 -19.71 -43.25
C ALA A 1178 -5.44 -20.27 -42.41
N VAL A 1179 -6.43 -19.43 -42.16
CA VAL A 1179 -7.70 -19.84 -41.55
C VAL A 1179 -8.44 -20.79 -42.49
N GLY A 1180 -8.96 -21.90 -41.95
CA GLY A 1180 -9.86 -22.80 -42.67
C GLY A 1180 -11.06 -22.04 -43.23
N VAL A 1181 -11.16 -21.99 -44.57
CA VAL A 1181 -12.28 -21.54 -45.41
C VAL A 1181 -12.96 -20.21 -45.02
N ALA A 1182 -12.62 -19.17 -45.79
CA ALA A 1182 -13.44 -17.97 -45.94
C ALA A 1182 -14.91 -18.28 -46.29
N GLY A 1183 -15.84 -17.89 -45.43
CA GLY A 1183 -17.24 -17.75 -45.77
C GLY A 1183 -17.42 -16.66 -46.84
N GLU A 1184 -17.69 -17.07 -48.08
CA GLU A 1184 -18.11 -16.17 -49.16
C GLU A 1184 -19.36 -15.38 -48.75
N GLY A 1185 -19.35 -14.08 -49.05
CA GLY A 1185 -20.31 -13.12 -48.56
C GLY A 1185 -21.79 -13.47 -48.75
N LEU A 1186 -22.56 -13.20 -47.70
CA LEU A 1186 -23.99 -12.94 -47.78
C LEU A 1186 -24.30 -11.61 -47.09
N ALA A 1187 -24.31 -10.56 -47.89
CA ALA A 1187 -24.99 -9.32 -47.53
C ALA A 1187 -26.50 -9.60 -47.44
N HIS A 1188 -27.07 -9.70 -46.23
CA HIS A 1188 -28.51 -9.48 -46.01
C HIS A 1188 -28.82 -9.00 -44.59
N GLY A 1189 -29.01 -7.68 -44.47
CA GLY A 1189 -30.15 -7.10 -43.75
C GLY A 1189 -30.11 -7.02 -42.23
N LEU A 1190 -29.23 -6.18 -41.66
CA LEU A 1190 -29.51 -5.56 -40.37
C LEU A 1190 -30.81 -4.73 -40.47
N PRO A 1191 -31.69 -4.72 -39.45
CA PRO A 1191 -32.82 -3.81 -39.40
C PRO A 1191 -32.34 -2.36 -39.51
N GLN A 1192 -33.03 -1.56 -40.33
CA GLN A 1192 -32.66 -0.19 -40.69
C GLN A 1192 -32.90 0.87 -39.59
N GLU A 1193 -33.31 0.48 -38.38
CA GLU A 1193 -33.49 1.40 -37.26
C GLU A 1193 -32.93 0.79 -35.98
N TYR A 1194 -31.73 1.24 -35.59
CA TYR A 1194 -31.37 1.31 -34.18
C TYR A 1194 -31.83 2.69 -33.70
N ASN A 1195 -32.83 2.74 -32.82
CA ASN A 1195 -33.03 3.95 -32.02
C ASN A 1195 -31.93 3.97 -30.97
N LEU A 1196 -30.81 4.59 -31.33
CA LEU A 1196 -29.87 5.10 -30.35
C LEU A 1196 -30.61 6.17 -29.53
N GLY A 1197 -30.89 5.84 -28.27
CA GLY A 1197 -31.24 6.84 -27.26
C GLY A 1197 -30.21 7.97 -27.33
N GLN A 1198 -30.72 9.19 -27.37
CA GLN A 1198 -29.94 10.37 -27.68
C GLN A 1198 -28.97 10.68 -26.53
N ASN A 1199 -27.65 10.52 -26.75
CA ASN A 1199 -26.64 11.10 -25.88
C ASN A 1199 -26.86 12.62 -25.80
N TYR A 1200 -27.18 13.12 -24.60
CA TYR A 1200 -27.11 14.54 -24.27
C TYR A 1200 -26.04 14.78 -23.20
N PRO A 1201 -25.42 15.97 -23.22
CA PRO A 1201 -24.18 16.27 -22.52
C PRO A 1201 -24.40 16.37 -21.02
N ASN A 1202 -23.53 15.74 -20.26
CA ASN A 1202 -23.32 15.96 -18.83
C ASN A 1202 -23.01 17.45 -18.57
N PRO A 1203 -23.86 18.19 -17.82
CA PRO A 1203 -23.50 19.48 -17.24
C PRO A 1203 -23.29 19.31 -15.72
N PHE A 1204 -22.30 18.51 -15.35
CA PHE A 1204 -21.57 18.58 -14.08
C PHE A 1204 -20.09 18.73 -14.38
#